data_AF-A0A1U7GX01-F1
#
_entry.id   AF-A0A1U7GX01-F1
#
_cell.length_a   1.000
_cell.length_b   1.000
_cell.length_c   1.000
_cell.angle_alpha   90.00
_cell.angle_beta   90.00
_cell.angle_gamma   90.00
#
_symmetry.space_group_name_H-M   'P 1'
#
loop_
_entity.id
_entity.type
_entity.pdbx_description
1 polymer ?
#
loop_
_entity_poly.entity_id
_entity_poly.type
_entity_poly.pdbx_seq_one_letter_code
_entity_poly.pdbx_strand_id
1 'polypeptide(L)'
;MVKQVKQVIFEIGEGSFERGFPVKVRIGETGKPHTAEISGRLPPAPEFPTIYTTWQSIYEKLPANWLIIIPKNQITNFSSKDACNQAAQAFQDSFNAWLNQAPVLEIERQLSRQIGNSEDVRFILQTQDSLLRRLPWHLWGFFSTSHPQAEIVISSEYEPSTKQLKAPIKILAILGSNQEINLEQDLYFLKNLPGAKVKALIEPTRRQLIENLRTQPWDILFFAGHSMSKEGDCWGEIQINADESYLSLRNLRYSLRHAVRQGLKLAIFNSCDGLGLARNLADLRIPYTIVMREYVPDIIAQEFLKYFLTAFSRGESLYASVNQARERLYEEWERDYPCASWLPVIFQNPAATELKYPRIMNWKEKAYRIVLFTVSLGCIGAVLWRGIDEINFRNRFSDGNKILVKTVSTDYKKQGVQALSWKNYNQAVSKFKLSLKQKSNDPESLIYLNNAKIGNQEKLTIAVAVPIGTNPDVAQEILRGVAQAQDEINRRGGIDGKLLKVEIANDDNNPAIAQRVAHRFVQNQKILAVIGHNSSDASVPAANIYQAGKLVMISPTSTSQLVTNPENRSAGSYIYRTVIRNDVIAETLAEYAKKEGKTRVAICRDSQAKDQSYEPAIASALSKNDIQLIDIHCDLAAKNFQPEFAIERALKVQANSIFLNPHVDRIDKAIEIAKANQGKLMLFGSHSMQTQKTLKAGKTVNGLVMAVSWHTDASANKNFVKDAYKLWNDPNSITWRTANAYDATNAIAQALIQKDNTRDGIQQALSDGFALEGVTGTIQFSPWGDRIGTAVLVEVKPDAENSHNYHFALKDSVFNRISLGEKILFQDTNPSSEKKAGIQAFAAEKYEMAIAYFQKSLQNMPNDPETHIYLQNALAARHGKVLKIAVSVPIGSNPNVAREILQGVAQAQDEVNNKGGIQGYLLQIEIANDDNNPDIARKIANYFVSHKQILAVIAHNASDASVAACEIYQKGKLVNISPTSFSLKLSGCGSYVFRTAPNLRFLADSVSHYAINIAGTKNLAICVDEKAIDNQSFRDEFASATIAGAGNIVNISCDFSAPDFDPHKIIVDAISNGADGLFLAPHIDRISKALDLAKANQGRLRLFASTSLYTLQTLQQGKGDINGLVLAVPWEARRNFASEFAKNSQKLWNSLVTWRSATSYDATIAIVNGLQQSKTRDGLQKVLRNPKFSANGVTGKIQFLQSGDRPIKNKNDMVLVKIQPSRTFANQYEFFPLYP
;
A
#
# COMPACT_ATOMS: atom_id res chain seq x y z
N MET A 1 23.84 -45.38 15.13
CA MET A 1 22.75 -44.75 14.35
C MET A 1 21.99 -43.84 15.30
N VAL A 2 21.78 -42.57 14.96
CA VAL A 2 20.99 -41.64 15.80
C VAL A 2 19.52 -41.93 15.51
N LYS A 3 18.73 -42.36 16.52
CA LYS A 3 17.27 -42.50 16.42
C LYS A 3 16.70 -41.15 15.94
N GLN A 4 15.98 -41.15 14.81
CA GLN A 4 15.45 -39.93 14.20
C GLN A 4 14.08 -39.59 14.79
N VAL A 5 13.99 -38.48 15.52
CA VAL A 5 12.74 -38.01 16.15
C VAL A 5 11.86 -37.31 15.11
N LYS A 6 10.62 -37.78 14.94
CA LYS A 6 9.62 -37.15 14.08
C LYS A 6 8.96 -35.98 14.81
N GLN A 7 8.90 -34.83 14.15
CA GLN A 7 8.29 -33.61 14.67
C GLN A 7 6.99 -33.33 13.91
N VAL A 8 5.90 -33.20 14.66
CA VAL A 8 4.56 -32.87 14.16
C VAL A 8 4.18 -31.52 14.75
N ILE A 9 3.93 -30.52 13.91
CA ILE A 9 3.40 -29.22 14.32
C ILE A 9 1.93 -29.19 13.94
N PHE A 10 1.04 -29.17 14.93
CA PHE A 10 -0.40 -29.15 14.78
C PHE A 10 -0.92 -27.74 15.05
N GLU A 11 -1.17 -27.01 13.98
CA GLU A 11 -1.54 -25.61 13.99
C GLU A 11 -3.05 -25.48 13.86
N ILE A 12 -3.70 -24.95 14.89
CA ILE A 12 -5.13 -24.69 14.93
C ILE A 12 -5.33 -23.17 14.74
N GLY A 13 -5.89 -22.80 13.59
CA GLY A 13 -6.15 -21.40 13.23
C GLY A 13 -7.40 -20.83 13.90
N GLU A 14 -7.74 -19.59 13.56
CA GLU A 14 -8.87 -18.87 14.15
C GLU A 14 -10.21 -19.59 13.86
N GLY A 15 -10.97 -19.83 14.93
CA GLY A 15 -12.24 -20.55 14.91
C GLY A 15 -12.95 -20.42 16.25
N SER A 16 -13.99 -21.21 16.45
CA SER A 16 -14.67 -21.31 17.75
C SER A 16 -15.31 -22.68 17.91
N PHE A 17 -15.63 -23.10 19.13
CA PHE A 17 -16.27 -24.38 19.38
C PHE A 17 -17.65 -24.49 18.70
N GLU A 18 -18.30 -23.38 18.37
CA GLU A 18 -19.57 -23.37 17.62
C GLU A 18 -19.40 -23.56 16.12
N ARG A 19 -18.24 -23.19 15.56
CA ARG A 19 -18.00 -23.18 14.10
C ARG A 19 -16.88 -24.12 13.66
N GLY A 20 -16.21 -24.77 14.61
CA GLY A 20 -15.01 -25.56 14.39
C GLY A 20 -13.78 -24.71 14.09
N PHE A 21 -12.63 -25.36 14.04
CA PHE A 21 -11.32 -24.70 13.88
C PHE A 21 -10.58 -25.25 12.66
N PRO A 22 -10.04 -24.40 11.76
CA PRO A 22 -9.16 -24.87 10.70
C PRO A 22 -7.87 -25.44 11.30
N VAL A 23 -7.38 -26.55 10.74
CA VAL A 23 -6.17 -27.24 11.19
C VAL A 23 -5.19 -27.38 10.05
N LYS A 24 -3.91 -27.12 10.34
CA LYS A 24 -2.79 -27.41 9.47
C LYS A 24 -1.73 -28.18 10.26
N VAL A 25 -1.37 -29.36 9.78
CA VAL A 25 -0.37 -30.23 10.41
C VAL A 25 0.88 -30.29 9.54
N ARG A 26 2.03 -29.89 10.07
CA ARG A 26 3.33 -29.99 9.38
C ARG A 26 4.18 -31.08 10.03
N ILE A 27 4.72 -31.99 9.23
CA ILE A 27 5.45 -33.16 9.71
C ILE A 27 6.86 -33.11 9.14
N GLY A 28 7.88 -33.33 9.96
CA GLY A 28 9.27 -33.35 9.55
C GLY A 28 10.17 -34.08 10.53
N GLU A 29 11.48 -34.04 10.28
CA GLU A 29 12.48 -34.49 11.24
C GLU A 29 13.11 -33.30 11.94
N THR A 30 13.43 -33.47 13.23
CA THR A 30 14.02 -32.40 14.04
C THR A 30 15.28 -31.83 13.38
N GLY A 31 15.29 -30.53 13.10
CA GLY A 31 16.42 -29.82 12.47
C GLY A 31 16.52 -29.97 10.95
N LYS A 32 15.53 -30.59 10.29
CA LYS A 32 15.41 -30.68 8.83
C LYS A 32 14.14 -29.96 8.35
N PRO A 33 14.04 -29.58 7.06
CA PRO A 33 12.80 -29.08 6.49
C PRO A 33 11.65 -30.08 6.69
N HIS A 34 10.43 -29.57 6.89
CA HIS A 34 9.23 -30.40 6.96
C HIS A 34 9.03 -31.15 5.64
N THR A 35 8.68 -32.43 5.75
CA THR A 35 8.58 -33.38 4.64
C THR A 35 7.13 -33.60 4.18
N ALA A 36 6.15 -33.27 5.01
CA ALA A 36 4.74 -33.38 4.68
C ALA A 36 3.89 -32.30 5.36
N GLU A 37 2.75 -31.98 4.75
CA GLU A 37 1.75 -31.06 5.27
C GLU A 37 0.35 -31.66 5.06
N ILE A 38 -0.48 -31.63 6.09
CA ILE A 38 -1.87 -32.07 6.10
C ILE A 38 -2.73 -30.86 6.45
N SER A 39 -3.82 -30.64 5.71
CA SER A 39 -4.80 -29.61 6.04
C SER A 39 -6.14 -30.25 6.34
N GLY A 40 -6.86 -29.73 7.34
CA GLY A 40 -8.14 -30.26 7.79
C GLY A 40 -8.87 -29.28 8.70
N ARG A 41 -9.84 -29.77 9.46
CA ARG A 41 -10.64 -28.96 10.38
C ARG A 41 -11.04 -29.77 11.61
N LEU A 42 -10.95 -29.19 12.80
CA LEU A 42 -11.70 -29.67 13.96
C LEU A 42 -13.16 -29.24 13.81
N PRO A 43 -14.13 -30.16 13.90
CA PRO A 43 -15.54 -29.83 13.73
C PRO A 43 -16.07 -29.00 14.90
N PRO A 44 -17.25 -28.37 14.76
CA PRO A 44 -17.95 -27.77 15.89
C PRO A 44 -18.18 -28.75 17.04
N ALA A 45 -17.96 -28.28 18.27
CA ALA A 45 -18.32 -28.93 19.53
C ALA A 45 -18.79 -27.87 20.56
N PRO A 46 -19.96 -27.24 20.33
CA PRO A 46 -20.43 -26.11 21.14
C PRO A 46 -20.67 -26.44 22.62
N GLU A 47 -20.91 -27.71 22.95
CA GLU A 47 -21.13 -28.17 24.33
C GLU A 47 -19.82 -28.36 25.12
N PHE A 48 -18.69 -28.44 24.40
CA PHE A 48 -17.40 -28.82 24.96
C PHE A 48 -16.85 -27.85 26.02
N PRO A 49 -16.95 -26.50 25.84
CA PRO A 49 -16.55 -25.56 26.88
C PRO A 49 -17.29 -25.76 28.22
N THR A 50 -18.59 -26.10 28.16
CA THR A 50 -19.42 -26.35 29.35
C THR A 50 -18.99 -27.63 30.08
N ILE A 51 -18.70 -28.70 29.32
CA ILE A 51 -18.25 -29.98 29.88
C ILE A 51 -16.90 -29.81 30.59
N TYR A 52 -15.96 -29.12 29.95
CA TYR A 52 -14.66 -28.83 30.55
C TYR A 52 -14.79 -27.97 31.82
N THR A 53 -15.61 -26.91 31.79
CA THR A 53 -15.86 -26.05 32.96
C THR A 53 -16.50 -26.82 34.12
N THR A 54 -17.37 -27.79 33.79
CA THR A 54 -18.01 -28.67 34.78
C THR A 54 -16.99 -29.56 35.47
N TRP A 55 -16.11 -30.22 34.70
CA TRP A 55 -15.01 -31.02 35.26
C TRP A 55 -14.07 -30.15 36.11
N GLN A 56 -13.63 -29.00 35.60
CA GLN A 56 -12.73 -28.07 36.30
C GLN A 56 -13.33 -27.66 37.66
N SER A 57 -14.59 -27.23 37.69
CA SER A 57 -15.29 -26.83 38.93
C SER A 57 -15.39 -27.96 39.96
N ILE A 58 -15.52 -29.21 39.52
CA ILE A 58 -15.58 -30.38 40.40
C ILE A 58 -14.19 -30.70 40.94
N TYR A 59 -13.18 -30.66 40.08
CA TYR A 59 -11.77 -30.91 40.39
C TYR A 59 -11.23 -29.91 41.43
N GLU A 60 -11.48 -28.62 41.25
CA GLU A 60 -11.03 -27.56 42.17
C GLU A 60 -11.64 -27.66 43.57
N LYS A 61 -12.76 -28.38 43.72
CA LYS A 61 -13.46 -28.60 44.99
C LYS A 61 -13.07 -29.91 45.69
N LEU A 62 -12.05 -30.62 45.18
CA LEU A 62 -11.50 -31.78 45.89
C LEU A 62 -10.78 -31.34 47.19
N PRO A 63 -10.87 -32.13 48.27
CA PRO A 63 -10.14 -31.85 49.50
C PRO A 63 -8.64 -32.11 49.29
N ALA A 64 -7.86 -31.04 49.11
CA ALA A 64 -6.41 -31.09 48.95
C ALA A 64 -5.73 -29.82 49.49
N ASN A 65 -4.43 -29.89 49.79
CA ASN A 65 -3.61 -28.72 50.08
C ASN A 65 -3.19 -28.09 48.75
N TRP A 66 -4.00 -27.15 48.27
CA TRP A 66 -3.79 -26.45 47.00
C TRP A 66 -2.69 -25.40 47.13
N LEU A 67 -1.90 -25.19 46.07
CA LEU A 67 -0.89 -24.13 46.01
C LEU A 67 -1.50 -22.71 45.85
N ILE A 68 -2.71 -22.41 46.39
CA ILE A 68 -3.39 -21.08 46.41
C ILE A 68 -4.05 -20.84 47.79
N ILE A 69 -4.06 -19.57 48.24
CA ILE A 69 -4.83 -19.10 49.39
C ILE A 69 -6.30 -18.91 48.97
N ILE A 70 -7.16 -19.89 49.26
CA ILE A 70 -8.62 -19.74 49.08
C ILE A 70 -9.21 -19.21 50.41
N PRO A 71 -9.97 -18.10 50.40
CA PRO A 71 -10.62 -17.61 51.63
C PRO A 71 -11.51 -18.70 52.24
N LYS A 72 -11.30 -19.06 53.51
CA LYS A 72 -12.05 -20.12 54.23
C LYS A 72 -13.59 -19.95 54.21
N ASN A 73 -14.08 -18.79 53.79
CA ASN A 73 -15.50 -18.44 53.73
C ASN A 73 -16.16 -18.75 52.37
N GLN A 74 -15.41 -19.21 51.36
CA GLN A 74 -15.91 -19.36 49.98
C GLN A 74 -16.18 -20.81 49.52
N ILE A 75 -15.71 -21.84 50.23
CA ILE A 75 -16.01 -23.24 49.87
C ILE A 75 -16.92 -23.82 50.96
N THR A 76 -18.23 -23.86 50.69
CA THR A 76 -19.22 -24.45 51.60
C THR A 76 -19.56 -25.92 51.26
N ASN A 77 -19.13 -26.43 50.10
CA ASN A 77 -19.38 -27.80 49.62
C ASN A 77 -18.13 -28.39 48.91
N PHE A 78 -17.66 -29.55 49.37
CA PHE A 78 -16.57 -30.31 48.75
C PHE A 78 -17.11 -31.35 47.76
N SER A 79 -16.41 -31.57 46.66
CA SER A 79 -16.70 -32.66 45.72
C SER A 79 -16.10 -33.97 46.21
N SER A 80 -16.78 -35.11 45.97
CA SER A 80 -16.19 -36.42 46.22
C SER A 80 -15.20 -36.80 45.10
N LYS A 81 -14.23 -37.66 45.43
CA LYS A 81 -13.32 -38.25 44.43
C LYS A 81 -14.10 -38.98 43.32
N ASP A 82 -15.19 -39.67 43.67
CA ASP A 82 -16.05 -40.36 42.71
C ASP A 82 -16.75 -39.41 41.74
N ALA A 83 -17.25 -38.26 42.21
CA ALA A 83 -17.83 -37.24 41.35
C ALA A 83 -16.79 -36.65 40.39
N CYS A 84 -15.56 -36.44 40.87
CA CYS A 84 -14.46 -35.97 40.02
C CYS A 84 -14.07 -37.02 38.96
N ASN A 85 -14.00 -38.30 39.34
CA ASN A 85 -13.73 -39.39 38.41
C ASN A 85 -14.82 -39.52 37.34
N GLN A 86 -16.09 -39.39 37.71
CA GLN A 86 -17.21 -39.40 36.76
C GLN A 86 -17.16 -38.20 35.80
N ALA A 87 -16.88 -37.00 36.31
CA ALA A 87 -16.74 -35.81 35.48
C ALA A 87 -15.51 -35.89 34.55
N ALA A 88 -14.40 -36.45 35.04
CA ALA A 88 -13.19 -36.69 34.26
C ALA A 88 -13.44 -37.70 33.13
N GLN A 89 -14.16 -38.80 33.42
CA GLN A 89 -14.54 -39.79 32.42
C GLN A 89 -15.47 -39.17 31.36
N ALA A 90 -16.51 -38.43 31.79
CA ALA A 90 -17.42 -37.76 30.86
C ALA A 90 -16.70 -36.74 29.96
N PHE A 91 -15.73 -36.00 30.51
CA PHE A 91 -14.88 -35.11 29.75
C PHE A 91 -14.02 -35.87 28.73
N GLN A 92 -13.35 -36.95 29.15
CA GLN A 92 -12.48 -37.75 28.28
C GLN A 92 -13.27 -38.42 27.15
N ASP A 93 -14.47 -38.93 27.44
CA ASP A 93 -15.37 -39.52 26.45
C ASP A 93 -15.84 -38.48 25.43
N SER A 94 -16.23 -37.29 25.89
CA SER A 94 -16.63 -36.19 25.02
C SER A 94 -15.47 -35.68 24.16
N PHE A 95 -14.27 -35.60 24.73
CA PHE A 95 -13.06 -35.16 24.02
C PHE A 95 -12.69 -36.12 22.90
N ASN A 96 -12.71 -37.42 23.18
CA ASN A 96 -12.45 -38.43 22.16
C ASN A 96 -13.60 -38.55 21.16
N ALA A 97 -14.86 -38.40 21.57
CA ALA A 97 -15.99 -38.38 20.64
C ALA A 97 -15.90 -37.19 19.65
N TRP A 98 -15.46 -36.03 20.13
CA TRP A 98 -15.23 -34.86 19.28
C TRP A 98 -14.09 -35.11 18.27
N LEU A 99 -12.98 -35.68 18.72
CA LEU A 99 -11.82 -35.96 17.85
C LEU A 99 -12.01 -37.21 16.97
N ASN A 100 -12.96 -38.08 17.26
CA ASN A 100 -13.32 -39.24 16.43
C ASN A 100 -14.34 -38.91 15.33
N GLN A 101 -14.60 -37.63 15.06
CA GLN A 101 -15.46 -37.24 13.95
C GLN A 101 -14.71 -37.34 12.60
N ALA A 102 -15.47 -37.62 11.53
CA ALA A 102 -14.92 -37.89 10.20
C ALA A 102 -13.86 -36.88 9.68
N PRO A 103 -14.00 -35.55 9.89
CA PRO A 103 -12.98 -34.60 9.46
C PRO A 103 -11.63 -34.76 10.18
N VAL A 104 -11.63 -35.22 11.42
CA VAL A 104 -10.43 -35.39 12.24
C VAL A 104 -9.82 -36.78 12.02
N LEU A 105 -10.64 -37.82 11.86
CA LEU A 105 -10.18 -39.17 11.48
C LEU A 105 -9.39 -39.16 10.16
N GLU A 106 -9.75 -38.28 9.22
CA GLU A 106 -8.98 -38.11 7.99
C GLU A 106 -7.60 -37.48 8.23
N ILE A 107 -7.51 -36.53 9.18
CA ILE A 107 -6.22 -35.97 9.62
C ILE A 107 -5.39 -37.07 10.29
N GLU A 108 -5.97 -37.86 11.18
CA GLU A 108 -5.31 -38.97 11.87
C GLU A 108 -4.77 -40.00 10.88
N ARG A 109 -5.59 -40.43 9.91
CA ARG A 109 -5.19 -41.43 8.90
C ARG A 109 -4.00 -40.94 8.07
N GLN A 110 -3.99 -39.66 7.71
CA GLN A 110 -2.87 -39.05 7.01
C GLN A 110 -1.65 -38.90 7.93
N LEU A 111 -1.86 -38.54 9.20
CA LEU A 111 -0.80 -38.40 10.18
C LEU A 111 -0.11 -39.75 10.43
N SER A 112 -0.86 -40.83 10.68
CA SER A 112 -0.34 -42.21 10.84
C SER A 112 0.49 -42.65 9.65
N ARG A 113 0.06 -42.34 8.42
CA ARG A 113 0.83 -42.69 7.20
C ARG A 113 2.19 -42.01 7.15
N GLN A 114 2.29 -40.79 7.68
CA GLN A 114 3.50 -39.99 7.62
C GLN A 114 4.46 -40.27 8.77
N ILE A 115 3.95 -40.57 9.97
CA ILE A 115 4.78 -40.89 11.14
C ILE A 115 5.10 -42.39 11.27
N GLY A 116 4.31 -43.28 10.64
CA GLY A 116 4.52 -44.73 10.66
C GLY A 116 4.47 -45.30 12.08
N ASN A 117 5.27 -46.33 12.38
CA ASN A 117 5.42 -46.89 13.74
C ASN A 117 6.53 -46.20 14.54
N SER A 118 6.79 -44.91 14.30
CA SER A 118 7.85 -44.19 15.04
C SER A 118 7.50 -44.10 16.52
N GLU A 119 8.38 -44.60 17.38
CA GLU A 119 8.22 -44.52 18.84
C GLU A 119 8.56 -43.11 19.37
N ASP A 120 9.44 -42.37 18.68
CA ASP A 120 9.92 -41.05 19.11
C ASP A 120 9.23 -39.92 18.31
N VAL A 121 8.02 -39.53 18.73
CA VAL A 121 7.21 -38.46 18.11
C VAL A 121 7.12 -37.25 19.05
N ARG A 122 7.46 -36.05 18.56
CA ARG A 122 7.16 -34.79 19.25
C ARG A 122 5.97 -34.11 18.58
N PHE A 123 4.87 -33.95 19.31
CA PHE A 123 3.68 -33.24 18.85
C PHE A 123 3.65 -31.83 19.44
N ILE A 124 3.62 -30.82 18.59
CA ILE A 124 3.67 -29.41 18.96
C ILE A 124 2.34 -28.76 18.60
N LEU A 125 1.54 -28.42 19.61
CA LEU A 125 0.28 -27.71 19.45
C LEU A 125 0.53 -26.20 19.34
N GLN A 126 0.03 -25.59 18.26
CA GLN A 126 0.06 -24.13 18.03
C GLN A 126 -1.37 -23.62 17.86
N THR A 127 -1.83 -22.81 18.81
CA THR A 127 -3.17 -22.21 18.77
C THR A 127 -3.20 -20.93 19.57
N GLN A 128 -4.09 -19.98 19.24
CA GLN A 128 -4.33 -18.77 20.01
C GLN A 128 -5.48 -18.90 21.02
N ASP A 129 -6.26 -19.97 20.93
CA ASP A 129 -7.39 -20.24 21.83
C ASP A 129 -6.90 -20.76 23.20
N SER A 130 -7.38 -20.14 24.28
CA SER A 130 -6.96 -20.48 25.65
C SER A 130 -7.46 -21.85 26.09
N LEU A 131 -8.71 -22.19 25.76
CA LEU A 131 -9.30 -23.47 26.13
C LEU A 131 -8.62 -24.62 25.39
N LEU A 132 -8.31 -24.48 24.09
CA LEU A 132 -7.56 -25.49 23.35
C LEU A 132 -6.15 -25.75 23.93
N ARG A 133 -5.50 -24.77 24.56
CA ARG A 133 -4.20 -24.98 25.25
C ARG A 133 -4.35 -25.72 26.58
N ARG A 134 -5.52 -25.60 27.23
CA ARG A 134 -5.85 -26.26 28.50
C ARG A 134 -6.18 -27.74 28.33
N LEU A 135 -6.57 -28.18 27.13
CA LEU A 135 -7.00 -29.56 26.93
C LEU A 135 -5.86 -30.58 27.13
N PRO A 136 -6.13 -31.72 27.77
CA PRO A 136 -5.16 -32.80 27.95
C PRO A 136 -5.04 -33.62 26.66
N TRP A 137 -4.43 -33.05 25.62
CA TRP A 137 -4.28 -33.66 24.30
C TRP A 137 -3.62 -35.05 24.28
N HIS A 138 -2.95 -35.45 25.36
CA HIS A 138 -2.34 -36.79 25.51
C HIS A 138 -3.39 -37.89 25.69
N LEU A 139 -4.61 -37.50 26.05
CA LEU A 139 -5.78 -38.39 26.15
C LEU A 139 -6.48 -38.60 24.80
N TRP A 140 -6.03 -37.93 23.73
CA TRP A 140 -6.54 -38.19 22.39
C TRP A 140 -6.17 -39.62 22.00
N GLY A 141 -7.17 -40.43 21.62
CA GLY A 141 -7.04 -41.85 21.29
C GLY A 141 -5.90 -42.19 20.35
N PHE A 142 -5.58 -41.27 19.42
CA PHE A 142 -4.42 -41.35 18.54
C PHE A 142 -3.09 -41.48 19.30
N PHE A 143 -2.86 -40.67 20.32
CA PHE A 143 -1.63 -40.70 21.12
C PHE A 143 -1.69 -41.78 22.19
N SER A 144 -2.79 -41.91 22.92
CA SER A 144 -2.90 -42.87 24.03
C SER A 144 -2.82 -44.33 23.56
N THR A 145 -3.19 -44.62 22.30
CA THR A 145 -3.24 -45.99 21.77
C THR A 145 -2.15 -46.28 20.75
N SER A 146 -1.92 -45.38 19.79
CA SER A 146 -1.00 -45.64 18.66
C SER A 146 0.41 -45.09 18.84
N HIS A 147 0.59 -44.06 19.67
CA HIS A 147 1.89 -43.41 19.91
C HIS A 147 2.07 -43.02 21.39
N PRO A 148 2.05 -43.98 22.34
CA PRO A 148 2.03 -43.69 23.78
C PRO A 148 3.30 -42.98 24.28
N GLN A 149 4.40 -43.06 23.53
CA GLN A 149 5.66 -42.38 23.84
C GLN A 149 5.76 -40.96 23.23
N ALA A 150 4.70 -40.48 22.57
CA ALA A 150 4.66 -39.15 21.99
C ALA A 150 4.45 -38.07 23.06
N GLU A 151 5.34 -37.07 23.10
CA GLU A 151 5.18 -35.94 24.02
C GLU A 151 4.49 -34.76 23.35
N ILE A 152 3.50 -34.20 24.05
CA ILE A 152 2.69 -33.08 23.60
C ILE A 152 3.14 -31.78 24.24
N VAL A 153 3.50 -30.84 23.38
CA VAL A 153 4.15 -29.59 23.74
C VAL A 153 3.36 -28.42 23.20
N ILE A 154 3.19 -27.36 23.98
CA ILE A 154 2.49 -26.14 23.55
C ILE A 154 3.53 -25.12 23.11
N SER A 155 3.29 -24.45 21.99
CA SER A 155 4.24 -23.52 21.39
C SER A 155 3.59 -22.18 21.01
N SER A 156 4.35 -21.11 21.21
CA SER A 156 4.17 -19.81 20.56
C SER A 156 5.27 -19.57 19.52
N GLU A 157 5.10 -18.61 18.62
CA GLU A 157 6.01 -18.38 17.49
C GLU A 157 7.43 -17.87 17.87
N TYR A 158 8.38 -18.16 16.98
CA TYR A 158 9.73 -17.57 16.74
C TYR A 158 11.01 -18.05 17.48
N GLU A 159 12.04 -18.29 16.63
CA GLU A 159 13.52 -18.37 16.76
C GLU A 159 14.26 -19.57 17.43
N PRO A 160 15.27 -20.19 16.77
CA PRO A 160 16.03 -21.32 17.33
C PRO A 160 16.99 -20.96 18.48
N SER A 161 17.00 -21.78 19.55
CA SER A 161 18.07 -21.82 20.55
C SER A 161 18.80 -23.17 20.50
N THR A 162 20.12 -23.13 20.31
CA THR A 162 21.00 -24.32 20.20
C THR A 162 21.80 -24.59 21.48
N LYS A 163 21.49 -23.90 22.59
CA LYS A 163 22.28 -23.95 23.84
C LYS A 163 21.92 -25.19 24.67
N GLN A 164 22.90 -26.07 24.94
CA GLN A 164 22.77 -27.28 25.78
C GLN A 164 23.25 -27.05 27.23
N LEU A 165 22.73 -27.81 28.20
CA LEU A 165 23.19 -27.78 29.60
C LEU A 165 24.65 -28.29 29.71
N LYS A 166 25.45 -27.66 30.57
CA LYS A 166 26.85 -28.05 30.84
C LYS A 166 27.10 -28.06 32.33
N ALA A 167 27.87 -29.04 32.83
CA ALA A 167 28.23 -29.11 34.24
C ALA A 167 29.35 -28.10 34.60
N PRO A 168 29.32 -27.46 35.79
CA PRO A 168 28.25 -27.56 36.79
C PRO A 168 27.01 -26.75 36.39
N ILE A 169 25.81 -27.32 36.60
CA ILE A 169 24.54 -26.71 36.22
C ILE A 169 24.10 -25.70 37.28
N LYS A 170 23.89 -24.45 36.90
CA LYS A 170 23.50 -23.38 37.84
C LYS A 170 21.99 -23.25 37.93
N ILE A 171 21.43 -23.51 39.11
CA ILE A 171 19.98 -23.42 39.36
C ILE A 171 19.69 -22.26 40.31
N LEU A 172 18.82 -21.34 39.89
CA LEU A 172 18.21 -20.36 40.80
C LEU A 172 16.86 -20.89 41.22
N ALA A 173 16.73 -21.27 42.49
CA ALA A 173 15.47 -21.74 43.08
C ALA A 173 14.82 -20.62 43.89
N ILE A 174 13.61 -20.21 43.50
CA ILE A 174 12.81 -19.20 44.17
C ILE A 174 11.70 -19.94 44.91
N LEU A 175 11.74 -19.90 46.24
CA LEU A 175 10.69 -20.45 47.09
C LEU A 175 9.87 -19.25 47.60
N GLY A 176 8.63 -19.16 47.12
CA GLY A 176 7.69 -18.11 47.46
C GLY A 176 7.12 -18.26 48.87
N SER A 177 5.97 -17.64 49.11
CA SER A 177 5.23 -17.81 50.37
C SER A 177 4.98 -19.30 50.66
N ASN A 178 5.35 -19.77 51.85
CA ASN A 178 5.15 -21.16 52.29
C ASN A 178 3.83 -21.37 53.08
N GLN A 179 2.91 -20.40 53.04
CA GLN A 179 1.63 -20.49 53.73
C GLN A 179 0.86 -21.74 53.29
N GLU A 180 0.65 -22.67 54.23
CA GLU A 180 -0.09 -23.93 54.03
C GLU A 180 0.55 -24.95 53.06
N ILE A 181 1.82 -24.76 52.64
CA ILE A 181 2.52 -25.59 51.64
C ILE A 181 3.97 -25.92 52.04
N ASN A 182 4.52 -27.07 51.65
CA ASN A 182 5.85 -27.53 52.07
C ASN A 182 6.92 -27.37 50.98
N LEU A 183 7.59 -26.20 50.95
CA LEU A 183 8.62 -25.90 49.95
C LEU A 183 10.01 -26.50 50.25
N GLU A 184 10.22 -27.11 51.43
CA GLU A 184 11.52 -27.70 51.79
C GLU A 184 11.81 -28.96 50.96
N GLN A 185 10.76 -29.71 50.64
CA GLN A 185 10.85 -30.93 49.84
C GLN A 185 11.30 -30.63 48.40
N ASP A 186 10.76 -29.58 47.78
CA ASP A 186 11.21 -29.12 46.46
C ASP A 186 12.70 -28.74 46.46
N LEU A 187 13.13 -28.01 47.50
CA LEU A 187 14.53 -27.60 47.64
C LEU A 187 15.46 -28.81 47.85
N TYR A 188 15.02 -29.80 48.62
CA TYR A 188 15.76 -31.04 48.83
C TYR A 188 16.03 -31.77 47.51
N PHE A 189 15.02 -31.93 46.65
CA PHE A 189 15.20 -32.58 45.35
C PHE A 189 16.18 -31.82 44.44
N LEU A 190 16.11 -30.48 44.42
CA LEU A 190 17.03 -29.66 43.63
C LEU A 190 18.47 -29.74 44.15
N LYS A 191 18.69 -29.66 45.46
CA LYS A 191 20.02 -29.72 46.07
C LYS A 191 20.73 -31.05 45.84
N ASN A 192 19.97 -32.14 45.77
CA ASN A 192 20.50 -33.49 45.51
C ASN A 192 20.71 -33.80 44.02
N LEU A 193 20.46 -32.85 43.12
CA LEU A 193 20.63 -33.06 41.68
C LEU A 193 22.12 -33.18 41.32
N PRO A 194 22.57 -34.32 40.73
CA PRO A 194 23.99 -34.56 40.48
C PRO A 194 24.63 -33.46 39.63
N GLY A 195 25.73 -32.87 40.09
CA GLY A 195 26.48 -31.84 39.33
C GLY A 195 25.77 -30.47 39.22
N ALA A 196 24.70 -30.24 39.98
CA ALA A 196 24.05 -28.94 40.09
C ALA A 196 24.65 -28.07 41.21
N LYS A 197 24.63 -26.76 41.00
CA LYS A 197 24.90 -25.73 42.01
C LYS A 197 23.61 -24.92 42.18
N VAL A 198 22.91 -25.18 43.28
CA VAL A 198 21.63 -24.55 43.59
C VAL A 198 21.84 -23.33 44.48
N LYS A 199 21.31 -22.19 44.06
CA LYS A 199 21.14 -21.00 44.91
C LYS A 199 19.65 -20.86 45.22
N ALA A 200 19.29 -21.05 46.48
CA ALA A 200 17.93 -20.88 46.96
C ALA A 200 17.70 -19.44 47.42
N LEU A 201 16.57 -18.86 47.02
CA LEU A 201 16.00 -17.64 47.55
C LEU A 201 14.69 -18.03 48.24
N ILE A 202 14.69 -17.97 49.58
CA ILE A 202 13.52 -18.31 50.41
C ILE A 202 12.83 -17.00 50.76
N GLU A 203 11.56 -16.88 50.39
CA GLU A 203 10.75 -15.68 50.53
C GLU A 203 11.50 -14.37 50.20
N PRO A 204 12.14 -14.26 49.02
CA PRO A 204 12.95 -13.09 48.72
C PRO A 204 12.11 -11.83 48.56
N THR A 205 12.69 -10.69 48.91
CA THR A 205 12.19 -9.39 48.45
C THR A 205 12.32 -9.25 46.94
N ARG A 206 11.46 -8.44 46.31
CA ARG A 206 11.57 -8.13 44.86
C ARG A 206 12.97 -7.66 44.45
N ARG A 207 13.66 -6.89 45.31
CA ARG A 207 15.02 -6.40 45.06
C ARG A 207 16.03 -7.54 45.00
N GLN A 208 16.02 -8.44 45.99
CA GLN A 208 16.91 -9.61 46.03
C GLN A 208 16.70 -10.50 44.81
N LEU A 209 15.45 -10.70 44.38
CA LEU A 209 15.12 -11.47 43.19
C LEU A 209 15.70 -10.83 41.92
N ILE A 210 15.48 -9.53 41.71
CA ILE A 210 16.01 -8.79 40.55
C ILE A 210 17.54 -8.84 40.51
N GLU A 211 18.19 -8.66 41.65
CA GLU A 211 19.65 -8.70 41.76
C GLU A 211 20.20 -10.08 41.38
N ASN A 212 19.62 -11.15 41.93
CA ASN A 212 20.04 -12.52 41.63
C ASN A 212 19.82 -12.93 40.17
N LEU A 213 18.74 -12.47 39.54
CA LEU A 213 18.49 -12.70 38.12
C LEU A 213 19.51 -11.99 37.20
N ARG A 214 20.21 -10.96 37.70
CA ARG A 214 21.14 -10.15 36.88
C ARG A 214 22.61 -10.41 37.15
N THR A 215 22.96 -10.83 38.36
CA THR A 215 24.34 -10.95 38.85
C THR A 215 25.14 -12.07 38.19
N GLN A 216 24.52 -13.18 37.78
CA GLN A 216 25.24 -14.27 37.13
C GLN A 216 24.37 -15.05 36.12
N PRO A 217 24.99 -15.79 35.18
CA PRO A 217 24.26 -16.68 34.28
C PRO A 217 23.66 -17.86 35.04
N TRP A 218 22.40 -18.16 34.73
CA TRP A 218 21.64 -19.30 35.25
C TRP A 218 21.35 -20.28 34.12
N ASP A 219 21.33 -21.58 34.42
CA ASP A 219 20.95 -22.63 33.48
C ASP A 219 19.48 -23.00 33.62
N ILE A 220 19.02 -23.12 34.87
CA ILE A 220 17.64 -23.46 35.25
C ILE A 220 17.11 -22.42 36.23
N LEU A 221 15.89 -21.95 36.01
CA LEU A 221 15.10 -21.14 36.94
C LEU A 221 13.99 -22.02 37.50
N PHE A 222 13.89 -22.15 38.82
CA PHE A 222 12.85 -22.90 39.48
C PHE A 222 12.03 -21.98 40.38
N PHE A 223 10.71 -22.10 40.35
CA PHE A 223 9.79 -21.43 41.25
C PHE A 223 8.83 -22.45 41.86
N ALA A 224 8.65 -22.40 43.19
CA ALA A 224 7.59 -23.08 43.91
C ALA A 224 6.97 -22.11 44.93
N GLY A 225 5.65 -22.12 45.05
CA GLY A 225 4.89 -21.15 45.85
C GLY A 225 3.54 -20.80 45.21
N HIS A 226 2.78 -19.90 45.82
CA HIS A 226 1.49 -19.50 45.27
C HIS A 226 1.62 -18.75 43.93
N SER A 227 0.79 -19.12 42.96
CA SER A 227 0.64 -18.41 41.69
C SER A 227 -0.80 -18.42 41.19
N MET A 228 -1.14 -17.46 40.34
CA MET A 228 -2.45 -17.42 39.68
C MET A 228 -2.40 -16.76 38.31
N SER A 229 -3.31 -17.18 37.42
CA SER A 229 -3.60 -16.50 36.15
C SER A 229 -4.69 -15.44 36.35
N LYS A 230 -4.61 -14.31 35.62
CA LYS A 230 -5.60 -13.22 35.60
C LYS A 230 -6.10 -12.99 34.18
N GLU A 231 -7.33 -12.46 34.08
CA GLU A 231 -7.99 -12.07 32.82
C GLU A 231 -7.95 -13.17 31.73
N GLY A 232 -8.45 -14.37 32.04
CA GLY A 232 -8.55 -15.46 31.05
C GLY A 232 -7.19 -15.85 30.43
N ASP A 233 -6.18 -16.05 31.28
CA ASP A 233 -4.80 -16.41 30.91
C ASP A 233 -3.99 -15.33 30.17
N CYS A 234 -4.40 -14.07 30.25
CA CYS A 234 -3.64 -12.97 29.65
C CYS A 234 -2.33 -12.69 30.39
N TRP A 235 -2.27 -12.90 31.70
CA TRP A 235 -1.02 -12.88 32.47
C TRP A 235 -1.07 -13.69 33.76
N GLY A 236 0.10 -14.04 34.27
CA GLY A 236 0.27 -14.74 35.54
C GLY A 236 1.06 -13.92 36.56
N GLU A 237 0.72 -14.14 37.83
CA GLU A 237 1.36 -13.51 38.98
C GLU A 237 1.86 -14.59 39.96
N ILE A 238 3.01 -14.33 40.59
CA ILE A 238 3.63 -15.20 41.58
C ILE A 238 3.75 -14.49 42.92
N GLN A 239 3.52 -15.19 44.02
CA GLN A 239 3.73 -14.65 45.35
C GLN A 239 5.12 -15.05 45.85
N ILE A 240 6.05 -14.08 45.91
CA ILE A 240 7.46 -14.36 46.20
C ILE A 240 7.80 -14.32 47.70
N ASN A 241 6.91 -13.82 48.56
CA ASN A 241 7.02 -13.86 50.03
C ASN A 241 5.64 -13.60 50.67
N ALA A 242 5.50 -13.82 51.98
CA ALA A 242 4.24 -13.63 52.69
C ALA A 242 3.78 -12.16 52.82
N ASP A 243 4.71 -11.19 52.76
CA ASP A 243 4.46 -9.77 53.04
C ASP A 243 4.14 -8.93 51.79
N GLU A 244 4.44 -9.40 50.58
CA GLU A 244 4.18 -8.72 49.31
C GLU A 244 2.92 -9.28 48.61
N SER A 245 2.12 -8.39 48.02
CA SER A 245 1.05 -8.77 47.08
C SER A 245 1.62 -9.51 45.86
N TYR A 246 0.82 -10.37 45.21
CA TYR A 246 1.16 -11.08 43.98
C TYR A 246 1.97 -10.22 42.98
N LEU A 247 3.14 -10.72 42.56
CA LEU A 247 4.06 -10.06 41.65
C LEU A 247 3.84 -10.53 40.22
N SER A 248 3.42 -9.61 39.35
CA SER A 248 3.32 -9.89 37.91
C SER A 248 4.69 -10.17 37.28
N LEU A 249 4.80 -11.22 36.47
CA LEU A 249 6.02 -11.54 35.72
C LEU A 249 6.42 -10.44 34.72
N ARG A 250 5.47 -9.60 34.28
CA ARG A 250 5.75 -8.41 33.45
C ARG A 250 6.71 -7.44 34.15
N ASN A 251 6.60 -7.32 35.48
CA ASN A 251 7.47 -6.47 36.30
C ASN A 251 8.90 -7.00 36.42
N LEU A 252 9.12 -8.27 36.05
CA LEU A 252 10.43 -8.94 36.01
C LEU A 252 10.95 -9.14 34.57
N ARG A 253 10.21 -8.68 33.54
CA ARG A 253 10.50 -8.90 32.11
C ARG A 253 11.96 -8.60 31.73
N TYR A 254 12.52 -7.49 32.20
CA TYR A 254 13.90 -7.11 31.86
C TYR A 254 14.94 -7.99 32.54
N SER A 255 14.73 -8.35 33.80
CA SER A 255 15.65 -9.21 34.57
C SER A 255 15.62 -10.65 34.04
N LEU A 256 14.45 -11.17 33.69
CA LEU A 256 14.30 -12.49 33.09
C LEU A 256 14.87 -12.53 31.66
N ARG A 257 14.64 -11.50 30.82
CA ARG A 257 15.30 -11.39 29.50
C ARG A 257 16.81 -11.34 29.62
N HIS A 258 17.33 -10.66 30.64
CA HIS A 258 18.76 -10.65 30.94
C HIS A 258 19.24 -12.07 31.29
N ALA A 259 18.55 -12.79 32.17
CA ALA A 259 18.87 -14.18 32.50
C ALA A 259 18.87 -15.11 31.26
N VAL A 260 17.89 -14.97 30.36
CA VAL A 260 17.82 -15.70 29.07
C VAL A 260 19.03 -15.40 28.18
N ARG A 261 19.40 -14.12 28.03
CA ARG A 261 20.61 -13.73 27.27
C ARG A 261 21.87 -14.35 27.87
N GLN A 262 21.97 -14.36 29.19
CA GLN A 262 23.08 -14.93 29.95
C GLN A 262 23.11 -16.47 29.94
N GLY A 263 22.05 -17.14 29.49
CA GLY A 263 22.06 -18.58 29.23
C GLY A 263 21.02 -19.41 29.95
N LEU A 264 19.93 -18.80 30.46
CA LEU A 264 18.79 -19.55 31.00
C LEU A 264 18.15 -20.41 29.90
N LYS A 265 18.00 -21.71 30.16
CA LYS A 265 17.54 -22.72 29.19
C LYS A 265 16.20 -23.34 29.56
N LEU A 266 15.96 -23.55 30.85
CA LEU A 266 14.76 -24.17 31.38
C LEU A 266 14.21 -23.35 32.53
N ALA A 267 12.91 -23.08 32.53
CA ALA A 267 12.19 -22.56 33.68
C ALA A 267 11.15 -23.60 34.14
N ILE A 268 11.04 -23.84 35.44
CA ILE A 268 10.09 -24.79 36.03
C ILE A 268 9.27 -24.01 37.05
N PHE A 269 7.97 -23.88 36.80
CA PHE A 269 7.02 -23.25 37.71
C PHE A 269 6.13 -24.35 38.30
N ASN A 270 6.54 -24.82 39.48
CA ASN A 270 5.86 -25.85 40.26
C ASN A 270 4.80 -25.18 41.16
N SER A 271 3.78 -24.57 40.54
CA SER A 271 2.81 -23.69 41.21
C SER A 271 1.41 -23.79 40.62
N CYS A 272 0.43 -23.14 41.27
CA CYS A 272 -1.00 -23.44 41.16
C CYS A 272 -1.62 -23.34 39.76
N ASP A 273 -1.56 -22.24 39.02
CA ASP A 273 -1.96 -22.21 37.60
C ASP A 273 -0.87 -21.48 36.82
N GLY A 274 -0.34 -22.15 35.80
CA GLY A 274 0.80 -21.68 35.05
C GLY A 274 0.56 -21.41 33.58
N LEU A 275 -0.68 -21.43 33.06
CA LEU A 275 -0.93 -21.09 31.66
C LEU A 275 -0.83 -19.58 31.39
N GLY A 276 -1.35 -18.75 32.30
CA GLY A 276 -1.09 -17.30 32.28
C GLY A 276 0.39 -16.96 32.47
N LEU A 277 1.11 -17.74 33.31
CA LEU A 277 2.56 -17.63 33.48
C LEU A 277 3.29 -18.03 32.20
N ALA A 278 2.95 -19.16 31.59
CA ALA A 278 3.57 -19.68 30.38
C ALA A 278 3.43 -18.72 29.20
N ARG A 279 2.29 -18.05 29.04
CA ARG A 279 2.11 -16.99 28.04
C ARG A 279 3.04 -15.81 28.28
N ASN A 280 3.18 -15.34 29.52
CA ASN A 280 4.10 -14.25 29.85
C ASN A 280 5.57 -14.64 29.71
N LEU A 281 5.91 -15.91 29.95
CA LEU A 281 7.27 -16.44 29.84
C LEU A 281 7.66 -16.73 28.37
N ALA A 282 6.68 -17.09 27.53
CA ALA A 282 6.85 -17.21 26.08
C ALA A 282 7.38 -15.90 25.45
N ASP A 283 6.85 -14.73 25.88
CA ASP A 283 7.33 -13.39 25.46
C ASP A 283 8.79 -13.07 25.87
N LEU A 284 9.34 -13.87 26.79
CA LEU A 284 10.72 -13.75 27.28
C LEU A 284 11.69 -14.65 26.52
N ARG A 285 11.18 -15.52 25.63
CA ARG A 285 11.93 -16.47 24.79
C ARG A 285 12.79 -17.43 25.62
N ILE A 286 12.29 -17.90 26.77
CA ILE A 286 12.92 -19.02 27.49
C ILE A 286 12.77 -20.27 26.62
N PRO A 287 13.84 -21.04 26.33
CA PRO A 287 13.75 -22.18 25.41
C PRO A 287 12.72 -23.23 25.84
N TYR A 288 12.66 -23.51 27.14
CA TYR A 288 11.76 -24.48 27.76
C TYR A 288 11.15 -23.92 29.04
N THR A 289 9.83 -24.08 29.19
CA THR A 289 9.12 -23.79 30.43
C THR A 289 8.24 -24.99 30.78
N ILE A 290 8.29 -25.46 32.03
CA ILE A 290 7.35 -26.44 32.56
C ILE A 290 6.40 -25.71 33.51
N VAL A 291 5.09 -25.92 33.30
CA VAL A 291 4.00 -25.34 34.10
C VAL A 291 2.90 -26.36 34.36
N MET A 292 1.95 -26.04 35.24
CA MET A 292 0.73 -26.82 35.44
C MET A 292 -0.45 -26.19 34.68
N ARG A 293 -1.28 -27.03 34.04
CA ARG A 293 -2.47 -26.60 33.27
C ARG A 293 -3.58 -26.04 34.15
N GLU A 294 -3.76 -26.63 35.33
CA GLU A 294 -4.77 -26.28 36.34
C GLU A 294 -4.12 -26.25 37.72
N TYR A 295 -4.91 -25.83 38.73
CA TYR A 295 -4.57 -25.92 40.14
C TYR A 295 -4.00 -27.28 40.51
N VAL A 296 -2.85 -27.27 41.17
CA VAL A 296 -2.12 -28.49 41.53
C VAL A 296 -1.96 -28.58 43.06
N PRO A 297 -2.28 -29.73 43.66
CA PRO A 297 -1.96 -29.99 45.06
C PRO A 297 -0.44 -29.99 45.30
N ASP A 298 0.00 -29.47 46.44
CA ASP A 298 1.42 -29.35 46.81
C ASP A 298 2.17 -30.70 46.70
N ILE A 299 1.55 -31.78 47.19
CA ILE A 299 2.14 -33.13 47.11
C ILE A 299 2.31 -33.63 45.67
N ILE A 300 1.39 -33.29 44.76
CA ILE A 300 1.46 -33.67 43.36
C ILE A 300 2.56 -32.88 42.63
N ALA A 301 2.70 -31.59 42.96
CA ALA A 301 3.79 -30.76 42.46
C ALA A 301 5.16 -31.32 42.90
N GLN A 302 5.30 -31.72 44.16
CA GLN A 302 6.54 -32.31 44.70
C GLN A 302 6.89 -33.65 44.04
N GLU A 303 5.92 -34.56 43.90
CA GLU A 303 6.14 -35.87 43.29
C GLU A 303 6.42 -35.75 41.79
N PHE A 304 5.75 -34.83 41.09
CA PHE A 304 6.12 -34.47 39.71
C PHE A 304 7.59 -34.06 39.62
N LEU A 305 8.03 -33.11 40.45
CA LEU A 305 9.40 -32.61 40.44
C LEU A 305 10.42 -33.72 40.72
N LYS A 306 10.15 -34.59 41.69
CA LYS A 306 10.97 -35.75 42.04
C LYS A 306 11.11 -36.72 40.86
N TYR A 307 10.00 -37.14 40.26
CA TYR A 307 10.03 -38.08 39.14
C TYR A 307 10.73 -37.46 37.93
N PHE A 308 10.41 -36.21 37.61
CA PHE A 308 11.04 -35.47 36.51
C PHE A 308 12.56 -35.35 36.70
N LEU A 309 13.04 -34.86 37.85
CA LEU A 309 14.47 -34.67 38.11
C LEU A 309 15.23 -36.02 38.12
N THR A 310 14.60 -37.08 38.61
CA THR A 310 15.17 -38.44 38.62
C THR A 310 15.39 -38.94 37.20
N ALA A 311 14.41 -38.80 36.32
CA ALA A 311 14.52 -39.16 34.91
C ALA A 311 15.52 -38.26 34.18
N PHE A 312 15.39 -36.94 34.34
CA PHE A 312 16.19 -35.96 33.62
C PHE A 312 17.67 -36.11 33.94
N SER A 313 18.04 -36.27 35.22
CA SER A 313 19.44 -36.43 35.64
C SER A 313 20.14 -37.70 35.14
N ARG A 314 19.39 -38.72 34.68
CA ARG A 314 19.95 -39.93 34.04
C ARG A 314 20.39 -39.71 32.59
N GLY A 315 20.16 -38.51 32.05
CA GLY A 315 20.52 -38.15 30.68
C GLY A 315 19.38 -38.34 29.68
N GLU A 316 18.17 -38.62 30.17
CA GLU A 316 16.95 -38.62 29.36
C GLU A 316 16.67 -37.23 28.77
N SER A 317 15.89 -37.20 27.70
CA SER A 317 15.43 -35.93 27.14
C SER A 317 14.43 -35.25 28.07
N LEU A 318 14.33 -33.92 27.95
CA LEU A 318 13.30 -33.16 28.67
C LEU A 318 11.90 -33.75 28.47
N TYR A 319 11.58 -34.19 27.26
CA TYR A 319 10.28 -34.77 26.88
C TYR A 319 10.06 -36.12 27.55
N ALA A 320 11.01 -37.04 27.41
CA ALA A 320 10.93 -38.37 28.03
C ALA A 320 10.83 -38.26 29.55
N SER A 321 11.52 -37.30 30.16
CA SER A 321 11.51 -37.08 31.60
C SER A 321 10.16 -36.57 32.12
N VAL A 322 9.48 -35.69 31.36
CA VAL A 322 8.13 -35.23 31.72
C VAL A 322 7.10 -36.31 31.47
N ASN A 323 7.21 -37.07 30.36
CA ASN A 323 6.31 -38.18 30.08
C ASN A 323 6.38 -39.25 31.19
N GLN A 324 7.59 -39.70 31.53
CA GLN A 324 7.80 -40.66 32.61
C GLN A 324 7.29 -40.15 33.96
N ALA A 325 7.40 -38.84 34.23
CA ALA A 325 6.83 -38.26 35.44
C ALA A 325 5.28 -38.32 35.43
N ARG A 326 4.64 -38.06 34.28
CA ARG A 326 3.17 -38.22 34.15
C ARG A 326 2.73 -39.67 34.28
N GLU A 327 3.43 -40.62 33.67
CA GLU A 327 3.15 -42.06 33.79
C GLU A 327 3.16 -42.49 35.27
N ARG A 328 4.17 -42.06 36.03
CA ARG A 328 4.24 -42.36 37.47
C ARG A 328 3.17 -41.65 38.30
N LEU A 329 2.80 -40.43 37.96
CA LEU A 329 1.65 -39.76 38.58
C LEU A 329 0.36 -40.53 38.32
N TYR A 330 0.18 -41.05 37.10
CA TYR A 330 -0.98 -41.86 36.74
C TYR A 330 -1.03 -43.17 37.54
N GLU A 331 0.09 -43.90 37.61
CA GLU A 331 0.16 -45.18 38.30
C GLU A 331 0.05 -45.07 39.83
N GLU A 332 0.69 -44.06 40.42
CA GLU A 332 0.87 -43.95 41.87
C GLU A 332 -0.14 -43.00 42.54
N TRP A 333 -0.69 -42.01 41.82
CA TRP A 333 -1.43 -40.90 42.44
C TRP A 333 -2.84 -40.63 41.88
N GLU A 334 -3.19 -41.12 40.69
CA GLU A 334 -4.49 -40.82 40.05
C GLU A 334 -5.70 -41.28 40.89
N ARG A 335 -5.53 -42.35 41.69
CA ARG A 335 -6.57 -42.84 42.62
C ARG A 335 -6.89 -41.84 43.72
N ASP A 336 -5.86 -41.17 44.25
CA ASP A 336 -6.00 -40.25 45.37
C ASP A 336 -6.20 -38.80 44.93
N TYR A 337 -5.67 -38.47 43.76
CA TYR A 337 -5.79 -37.18 43.10
C TYR A 337 -6.16 -37.42 41.64
N PRO A 338 -7.47 -37.52 41.34
CA PRO A 338 -7.96 -37.69 39.98
C PRO A 338 -7.33 -36.67 39.02
N CYS A 339 -6.92 -37.11 37.83
CA CYS A 339 -6.33 -36.25 36.79
C CYS A 339 -4.96 -35.63 37.14
N ALA A 340 -4.25 -36.12 38.17
CA ALA A 340 -2.92 -35.60 38.54
C ALA A 340 -1.92 -35.65 37.37
N SER A 341 -1.97 -36.71 36.55
CA SER A 341 -1.15 -36.84 35.34
C SER A 341 -1.46 -35.80 34.25
N TRP A 342 -2.64 -35.16 34.28
CA TRP A 342 -3.07 -34.22 33.24
C TRP A 342 -2.41 -32.84 33.38
N LEU A 343 -1.89 -32.52 34.57
CA LEU A 343 -1.50 -31.17 34.98
C LEU A 343 -0.17 -30.69 34.37
N PRO A 344 0.95 -31.44 34.46
CA PRO A 344 2.24 -30.91 34.03
C PRO A 344 2.27 -30.75 32.51
N VAL A 345 2.80 -29.65 31.98
CA VAL A 345 2.93 -29.43 30.52
C VAL A 345 4.18 -28.64 30.14
N ILE A 346 4.78 -29.01 29.01
CA ILE A 346 5.93 -28.29 28.43
C ILE A 346 5.43 -27.19 27.50
N PHE A 347 5.87 -25.97 27.76
CA PHE A 347 5.88 -24.87 26.81
C PHE A 347 7.26 -24.73 26.20
N GLN A 348 7.31 -24.80 24.87
CA GLN A 348 8.55 -24.81 24.14
C GLN A 348 8.58 -23.72 23.08
N ASN A 349 9.76 -23.11 22.92
CA ASN A 349 10.11 -22.48 21.67
C ASN A 349 10.31 -23.57 20.57
N PRO A 350 9.49 -23.60 19.50
CA PRO A 350 9.43 -24.73 18.57
C PRO A 350 10.72 -24.97 17.78
N ALA A 351 11.62 -23.98 17.78
CA ALA A 351 12.93 -24.07 17.16
C ALA A 351 14.07 -24.42 18.14
N ALA A 352 13.76 -24.63 19.44
CA ALA A 352 14.74 -25.09 20.42
C ALA A 352 15.11 -26.57 20.19
N THR A 353 16.41 -26.85 20.20
CA THR A 353 16.94 -28.22 20.10
C THR A 353 16.71 -28.98 21.39
N GLU A 354 16.39 -30.27 21.31
CA GLU A 354 16.18 -31.17 22.44
C GLU A 354 17.18 -30.93 23.60
N LEU A 355 16.67 -30.66 24.80
CA LEU A 355 17.47 -30.44 26.00
C LEU A 355 17.70 -31.77 26.72
N LYS A 356 18.96 -32.08 27.05
CA LYS A 356 19.34 -33.23 27.87
C LYS A 356 20.19 -32.80 29.05
N TYR A 357 20.12 -33.57 30.14
CA TYR A 357 21.04 -33.41 31.24
C TYR A 357 22.43 -33.93 30.84
N PRO A 358 23.52 -33.20 31.11
CA PRO A 358 24.86 -33.62 30.74
C PRO A 358 25.27 -34.86 31.54
N ARG A 359 25.80 -35.87 30.85
CA ARG A 359 26.33 -37.09 31.49
C ARG A 359 27.57 -36.72 32.32
N ILE A 360 27.50 -36.94 33.63
CA ILE A 360 28.60 -36.65 34.56
C ILE A 360 29.57 -37.83 34.54
N MET A 361 30.65 -37.72 33.77
CA MET A 361 31.69 -38.76 33.69
C MET A 361 32.51 -38.80 34.99
N ASN A 362 32.66 -39.99 35.55
CA ASN A 362 33.48 -40.25 36.73
C ASN A 362 34.97 -40.23 36.35
N TRP A 363 35.83 -39.74 37.24
CA TRP A 363 37.26 -39.49 36.96
C TRP A 363 38.04 -40.72 36.45
N LYS A 364 37.56 -41.93 36.75
CA LYS A 364 38.14 -43.19 36.27
C LYS A 364 37.99 -43.42 34.75
N GLU A 365 36.93 -42.91 34.11
CA GLU A 365 36.74 -43.06 32.64
C GLU A 365 37.57 -42.05 31.83
N LYS A 366 37.98 -40.94 32.47
CA LYS A 366 38.79 -39.89 31.84
C LYS A 366 40.23 -40.34 31.60
N ALA A 367 40.74 -41.24 32.44
CA ALA A 367 42.08 -41.82 32.31
C ALA A 367 42.18 -42.85 31.15
N TYR A 368 41.12 -43.63 30.91
CA TYR A 368 41.13 -44.71 29.92
C TYR A 368 41.08 -44.20 28.46
N ARG A 369 40.58 -42.98 28.23
CA ARG A 369 40.42 -42.41 26.88
C ARG A 369 41.62 -41.59 26.37
N ILE A 370 42.61 -41.31 27.23
CA ILE A 370 43.82 -40.58 26.83
C ILE A 370 44.76 -41.48 25.99
N VAL A 371 44.61 -42.80 26.06
CA VAL A 371 45.49 -43.76 25.37
C VAL A 371 45.07 -44.08 23.92
N LEU A 372 43.86 -43.70 23.47
CA LEU A 372 43.32 -44.10 22.14
C LEU A 372 43.21 -42.96 21.10
N PHE A 373 43.72 -41.76 21.39
CA PHE A 373 43.60 -40.60 20.48
C PHE A 373 44.84 -40.35 19.61
N THR A 374 45.56 -41.41 19.26
CA THR A 374 46.52 -41.42 18.14
C THR A 374 45.97 -42.34 17.06
N VAL A 375 45.73 -41.81 15.85
CA VAL A 375 45.18 -42.47 14.64
C VAL A 375 43.62 -42.42 14.62
N SER A 376 42.86 -41.74 13.73
CA SER A 376 43.05 -41.29 12.33
C SER A 376 41.88 -40.38 11.82
N LEU A 377 42.20 -39.38 10.98
CA LEU A 377 41.47 -38.93 9.76
C LEU A 377 40.02 -38.31 9.76
N GLY A 378 39.50 -37.73 10.85
CA GLY A 378 38.16 -37.11 10.84
C GLY A 378 38.04 -35.57 10.83
N CYS A 379 39.11 -34.82 11.14
CA CYS A 379 38.98 -33.40 11.52
C CYS A 379 39.27 -32.35 10.42
N ILE A 380 39.63 -32.76 9.20
CA ILE A 380 39.93 -31.81 8.10
C ILE A 380 38.67 -31.44 7.31
N GLY A 381 37.68 -32.34 7.17
CA GLY A 381 36.47 -32.10 6.37
C GLY A 381 35.48 -31.09 6.93
N ALA A 382 35.28 -31.03 8.25
CA ALA A 382 34.31 -30.11 8.87
C ALA A 382 34.82 -28.67 8.99
N VAL A 383 36.13 -28.48 9.13
CA VAL A 383 36.78 -27.16 9.11
C VAL A 383 36.87 -26.62 7.68
N LEU A 384 37.13 -27.49 6.70
CA LEU A 384 37.05 -27.14 5.28
C LEU A 384 35.63 -26.77 4.85
N TRP A 385 34.58 -27.48 5.30
CA TRP A 385 33.20 -27.17 4.89
C TRP A 385 32.68 -25.84 5.47
N ARG A 386 33.00 -25.52 6.73
CA ARG A 386 32.71 -24.19 7.31
C ARG A 386 33.53 -23.07 6.68
N GLY A 387 34.80 -23.32 6.38
CA GLY A 387 35.65 -22.38 5.64
C GLY A 387 35.13 -22.11 4.22
N ILE A 388 34.68 -23.16 3.51
CA ILE A 388 34.12 -23.06 2.16
C ILE A 388 32.77 -22.31 2.18
N ASP A 389 31.87 -22.56 3.13
CA ASP A 389 30.60 -21.81 3.21
C ASP A 389 30.84 -20.32 3.54
N GLU A 390 31.79 -20.00 4.44
CA GLU A 390 32.18 -18.60 4.70
C GLU A 390 32.81 -17.93 3.47
N ILE A 391 33.69 -18.63 2.74
CA ILE A 391 34.30 -18.12 1.50
C ILE A 391 33.22 -17.88 0.44
N ASN A 392 32.28 -18.83 0.27
CA ASN A 392 31.17 -18.72 -0.67
C ASN A 392 30.24 -17.56 -0.32
N PHE A 393 29.97 -17.33 0.97
CA PHE A 393 29.19 -16.18 1.40
C PHE A 393 29.93 -14.85 1.16
N ARG A 394 31.24 -14.78 1.44
CA ARG A 394 32.06 -13.58 1.15
C ARG A 394 32.12 -13.25 -0.35
N ASN A 395 31.97 -14.23 -1.24
CA ASN A 395 31.94 -14.04 -2.69
C ASN A 395 30.67 -13.38 -3.21
N ARG A 396 29.68 -13.12 -2.35
CA ARG A 396 28.44 -12.43 -2.71
C ARG A 396 28.53 -10.91 -2.67
N PHE A 397 29.67 -10.36 -2.24
CA PHE A 397 29.83 -8.93 -2.02
C PHE A 397 30.97 -8.38 -2.86
N SER A 398 30.80 -7.17 -3.37
CA SER A 398 31.82 -6.47 -4.13
C SER A 398 31.60 -4.96 -4.06
N ASP A 399 32.68 -4.24 -3.84
CA ASP A 399 32.79 -2.79 -4.06
C ASP A 399 33.59 -2.47 -5.33
N GLY A 400 33.84 -3.50 -6.15
CA GLY A 400 34.59 -3.46 -7.41
C GLY A 400 35.80 -4.38 -7.44
N ASN A 401 36.06 -5.14 -6.38
CA ASN A 401 37.12 -6.15 -6.32
C ASN A 401 36.72 -7.50 -6.93
N LYS A 402 35.44 -7.70 -7.31
CA LYS A 402 34.92 -8.91 -7.97
C LYS A 402 33.80 -8.56 -8.95
N ILE A 403 33.61 -9.41 -9.96
CA ILE A 403 32.45 -9.36 -10.86
C ILE A 403 31.34 -10.21 -10.26
N LEU A 404 30.19 -9.61 -9.97
CA LEU A 404 28.99 -10.29 -9.51
C LEU A 404 28.07 -10.60 -10.68
N VAL A 405 27.86 -9.65 -11.61
CA VAL A 405 26.97 -9.83 -12.77
C VAL A 405 27.75 -10.40 -13.95
N LYS A 406 27.82 -11.73 -14.03
CA LYS A 406 28.63 -12.45 -15.04
C LYS A 406 28.10 -12.31 -16.48
N THR A 407 26.79 -12.10 -16.65
CA THR A 407 26.12 -12.04 -17.96
C THR A 407 26.57 -10.86 -18.83
N VAL A 408 27.20 -9.84 -18.25
CA VAL A 408 27.57 -8.59 -18.94
C VAL A 408 29.08 -8.29 -18.87
N SER A 409 29.91 -9.32 -18.65
CA SER A 409 31.35 -9.14 -18.45
C SER A 409 32.13 -8.87 -19.74
N THR A 410 32.85 -7.75 -19.79
CA THR A 410 33.89 -7.46 -20.80
C THR A 410 35.28 -7.82 -20.28
N ASP A 411 36.29 -7.96 -21.15
CA ASP A 411 37.67 -8.16 -20.70
C ASP A 411 38.25 -6.92 -20.00
N TYR A 412 37.81 -5.72 -20.41
CA TYR A 412 38.14 -4.49 -19.71
C TYR A 412 37.56 -4.45 -18.29
N LYS A 413 36.35 -4.98 -18.07
CA LYS A 413 35.77 -5.11 -16.72
C LYS A 413 36.63 -6.01 -15.83
N LYS A 414 37.09 -7.14 -16.34
CA LYS A 414 38.00 -8.06 -15.60
C LYS A 414 39.31 -7.36 -15.22
N GLN A 415 39.93 -6.65 -16.17
CA GLN A 415 41.15 -5.88 -15.93
C GLN A 415 40.92 -4.75 -14.91
N GLY A 416 39.77 -4.06 -14.98
CA GLY A 416 39.40 -3.01 -14.05
C GLY A 416 39.22 -3.53 -12.62
N VAL A 417 38.53 -4.66 -12.47
CA VAL A 417 38.37 -5.35 -11.19
C VAL A 417 39.71 -5.79 -10.60
N GLN A 418 40.59 -6.37 -11.41
CA GLN A 418 41.94 -6.77 -10.99
C GLN A 418 42.77 -5.57 -10.54
N ALA A 419 42.79 -4.49 -11.33
CA ALA A 419 43.48 -3.26 -10.97
C ALA A 419 42.94 -2.65 -9.66
N LEU A 420 41.62 -2.64 -9.47
CA LEU A 420 41.00 -2.13 -8.24
C LEU A 420 41.35 -3.00 -7.02
N SER A 421 41.42 -4.32 -7.19
CA SER A 421 41.84 -5.26 -6.13
C SER A 421 43.28 -5.01 -5.66
N TRP A 422 44.14 -4.53 -6.57
CA TRP A 422 45.51 -4.10 -6.30
C TRP A 422 45.62 -2.63 -5.88
N LYS A 423 44.49 -1.94 -5.68
CA LYS A 423 44.42 -0.49 -5.37
C LYS A 423 45.08 0.39 -6.45
N ASN A 424 45.24 -0.08 -7.68
CA ASN A 424 45.66 0.73 -8.82
C ASN A 424 44.46 1.48 -9.40
N TYR A 425 44.05 2.54 -8.72
CA TYR A 425 42.82 3.29 -9.02
C TYR A 425 42.84 3.92 -10.43
N ASN A 426 43.97 4.45 -10.88
CA ASN A 426 44.09 5.07 -12.20
C ASN A 426 43.87 4.05 -13.32
N GLN A 427 44.48 2.87 -13.21
CA GLN A 427 44.27 1.79 -14.17
C GLN A 427 42.82 1.28 -14.09
N ALA A 428 42.26 1.10 -12.88
CA ALA A 428 40.87 0.69 -12.71
C ALA A 428 39.89 1.66 -13.40
N VAL A 429 40.05 2.98 -13.19
CA VAL A 429 39.24 4.03 -13.82
C VAL A 429 39.34 3.95 -15.35
N SER A 430 40.54 3.83 -15.89
CA SER A 430 40.77 3.71 -17.34
C SER A 430 40.05 2.47 -17.91
N LYS A 431 40.19 1.31 -17.25
CA LYS A 431 39.61 0.06 -17.71
C LYS A 431 38.08 0.02 -17.59
N PHE A 432 37.50 0.56 -16.51
CA PHE A 432 36.04 0.65 -16.42
C PHE A 432 35.44 1.65 -17.43
N LYS A 433 36.13 2.76 -17.75
CA LYS A 433 35.71 3.66 -18.85
C LYS A 433 35.69 2.93 -20.21
N LEU A 434 36.69 2.10 -20.49
CA LEU A 434 36.73 1.28 -21.71
C LEU A 434 35.62 0.22 -21.71
N SER A 435 35.36 -0.43 -20.57
CA SER A 435 34.24 -1.36 -20.42
C SER A 435 32.90 -0.71 -20.76
N LEU A 436 32.62 0.48 -20.20
CA LEU A 436 31.38 1.22 -20.46
C LEU A 436 31.29 1.77 -21.89
N LYS A 437 32.41 2.06 -22.55
CA LYS A 437 32.43 2.41 -23.97
C LYS A 437 32.02 1.21 -24.85
N GLN A 438 32.41 0.00 -24.47
CA GLN A 438 32.04 -1.23 -25.18
C GLN A 438 30.61 -1.66 -24.85
N LYS A 439 30.17 -1.47 -23.60
CA LYS A 439 28.85 -1.83 -23.10
C LYS A 439 28.36 -0.77 -22.12
N SER A 440 27.68 0.25 -22.64
CA SER A 440 27.16 1.38 -21.84
C SER A 440 26.14 0.92 -20.80
N ASN A 441 25.33 -0.07 -21.13
CA ASN A 441 24.29 -0.63 -20.28
C ASN A 441 24.82 -1.63 -19.23
N ASP A 442 25.90 -1.30 -18.52
CA ASP A 442 26.48 -2.11 -17.42
C ASP A 442 26.55 -1.29 -16.12
N PRO A 443 25.49 -1.33 -15.28
CA PRO A 443 25.43 -0.51 -14.07
C PRO A 443 26.46 -0.93 -13.01
N GLU A 444 26.87 -2.21 -12.98
CA GLU A 444 27.92 -2.68 -12.07
C GLU A 444 29.27 -2.03 -12.42
N SER A 445 29.62 -1.95 -13.72
CA SER A 445 30.83 -1.25 -14.17
C SER A 445 30.80 0.25 -13.84
N LEU A 446 29.63 0.92 -13.91
CA LEU A 446 29.52 2.33 -13.56
C LEU A 446 29.70 2.56 -12.05
N ILE A 447 29.11 1.71 -11.21
CA ILE A 447 29.34 1.74 -9.75
C ILE A 447 30.84 1.54 -9.45
N TYR A 448 31.48 0.55 -10.08
CA TYR A 448 32.90 0.28 -9.85
C TYR A 448 33.81 1.39 -10.37
N LEU A 449 33.47 2.01 -11.52
CA LEU A 449 34.15 3.20 -12.00
C LEU A 449 34.08 4.33 -10.97
N ASN A 450 32.90 4.58 -10.41
CA ASN A 450 32.70 5.63 -9.43
C ASN A 450 33.44 5.32 -8.13
N ASN A 451 33.39 4.09 -7.63
CA ASN A 451 34.18 3.65 -6.48
C ASN A 451 35.70 3.79 -6.73
N ALA A 452 36.18 3.49 -7.94
CA ALA A 452 37.59 3.62 -8.32
C ALA A 452 38.05 5.08 -8.36
N LYS A 453 37.20 6.02 -8.84
CA LYS A 453 37.50 7.46 -8.85
C LYS A 453 37.70 8.03 -7.43
N ILE A 454 37.01 7.49 -6.44
CA ILE A 454 37.15 7.91 -5.03
C ILE A 454 38.55 7.53 -4.50
N GLY A 455 39.03 6.34 -4.83
CA GLY A 455 40.33 5.84 -4.37
C GLY A 455 40.49 5.89 -2.85
N ASN A 456 41.53 6.59 -2.40
CA ASN A 456 41.88 6.77 -0.99
C ASN A 456 41.24 8.02 -0.34
N GLN A 457 40.42 8.78 -1.07
CA GLN A 457 39.75 9.96 -0.54
C GLN A 457 38.71 9.59 0.54
N GLU A 458 38.33 10.57 1.36
CA GLU A 458 37.21 10.44 2.29
C GLU A 458 35.91 10.18 1.54
N LYS A 459 35.04 9.37 2.16
CA LYS A 459 33.84 8.85 1.51
C LYS A 459 32.76 8.44 2.49
N LEU A 460 31.53 8.53 2.03
CA LEU A 460 30.35 7.95 2.68
C LEU A 460 30.02 6.64 1.98
N THR A 461 29.82 5.56 2.73
CA THR A 461 29.52 4.24 2.12
C THR A 461 28.07 3.87 2.37
N ILE A 462 27.37 3.51 1.30
CA ILE A 462 26.05 2.87 1.34
C ILE A 462 26.15 1.49 0.68
N ALA A 463 25.16 0.65 0.89
CA ALA A 463 25.10 -0.66 0.27
C ALA A 463 23.81 -0.88 -0.53
N VAL A 464 23.86 -1.79 -1.51
CA VAL A 464 22.69 -2.23 -2.28
C VAL A 464 22.62 -3.75 -2.28
N ALA A 465 21.45 -4.32 -1.96
CA ALA A 465 21.20 -5.77 -1.99
C ALA A 465 20.26 -6.14 -3.14
N VAL A 466 20.71 -7.04 -4.02
CA VAL A 466 20.05 -7.39 -5.29
C VAL A 466 20.12 -8.89 -5.61
N PRO A 467 19.16 -9.45 -6.38
CA PRO A 467 19.03 -10.88 -6.62
C PRO A 467 19.84 -11.35 -7.83
N ILE A 468 21.16 -11.12 -7.84
CA ILE A 468 22.01 -11.36 -9.03
C ILE A 468 21.98 -12.82 -9.49
N GLY A 469 21.99 -13.79 -8.57
CA GLY A 469 22.07 -15.20 -8.95
C GLY A 469 20.76 -15.83 -9.42
N THR A 470 19.59 -15.27 -9.05
CA THR A 470 18.27 -15.78 -9.47
C THR A 470 17.63 -14.92 -10.55
N ASN A 471 17.82 -13.59 -10.51
CA ASN A 471 17.22 -12.67 -11.47
C ASN A 471 18.19 -11.52 -11.84
N PRO A 472 19.17 -11.79 -12.72
CA PRO A 472 20.20 -10.82 -13.09
C PRO A 472 19.63 -9.60 -13.85
N ASP A 473 18.50 -9.72 -14.52
CA ASP A 473 17.86 -8.58 -15.22
C ASP A 473 17.25 -7.60 -14.22
N VAL A 474 16.49 -8.10 -13.25
CA VAL A 474 15.95 -7.27 -12.15
C VAL A 474 17.07 -6.65 -11.31
N ALA A 475 18.15 -7.40 -11.05
CA ALA A 475 19.31 -6.86 -10.35
C ALA A 475 19.94 -5.69 -11.13
N GLN A 476 20.06 -5.81 -12.46
CA GLN A 476 20.55 -4.71 -13.30
C GLN A 476 19.61 -3.49 -13.30
N GLU A 477 18.28 -3.68 -13.34
CA GLU A 477 17.33 -2.56 -13.24
C GLU A 477 17.53 -1.73 -11.95
N ILE A 478 17.62 -2.41 -10.79
CA ILE A 478 17.87 -1.74 -9.50
C ILE A 478 19.24 -1.05 -9.51
N LEU A 479 20.29 -1.75 -9.97
CA LEU A 479 21.65 -1.20 -10.02
C LEU A 479 21.74 0.02 -10.96
N ARG A 480 20.97 0.11 -12.05
CA ARG A 480 20.93 1.32 -12.91
C ARG A 480 20.50 2.55 -12.13
N GLY A 481 19.43 2.43 -11.34
CA GLY A 481 18.94 3.54 -10.52
C GLY A 481 20.00 4.02 -9.52
N VAL A 482 20.64 3.07 -8.83
CA VAL A 482 21.70 3.35 -7.85
C VAL A 482 22.95 3.95 -8.52
N ALA A 483 23.39 3.36 -9.64
CA ALA A 483 24.58 3.79 -10.37
C ALA A 483 24.43 5.22 -10.92
N GLN A 484 23.26 5.54 -11.49
CA GLN A 484 22.97 6.86 -12.02
C GLN A 484 22.94 7.92 -10.90
N ALA A 485 22.23 7.65 -9.81
CA ALA A 485 22.19 8.56 -8.66
C ALA A 485 23.60 8.77 -8.06
N GLN A 486 24.38 7.70 -7.91
CA GLN A 486 25.77 7.78 -7.42
C GLN A 486 26.65 8.65 -8.34
N ASP A 487 26.57 8.46 -9.66
CA ASP A 487 27.37 9.22 -10.62
C ASP A 487 27.04 10.72 -10.58
N GLU A 488 25.75 11.05 -10.52
CA GLU A 488 25.27 12.43 -10.45
C GLU A 488 25.69 13.11 -9.14
N ILE A 489 25.53 12.44 -7.99
CA ILE A 489 25.97 12.95 -6.67
C ILE A 489 27.48 13.20 -6.66
N ASN A 490 28.26 12.22 -7.11
CA ASN A 490 29.73 12.34 -7.11
C ASN A 490 30.23 13.41 -8.09
N ARG A 491 29.57 13.60 -9.23
CA ARG A 491 29.89 14.68 -10.19
C ARG A 491 29.61 16.07 -9.63
N ARG A 492 28.66 16.20 -8.71
CA ARG A 492 28.35 17.46 -8.00
C ARG A 492 29.27 17.73 -6.81
N GLY A 493 30.29 16.91 -6.60
CA GLY A 493 31.27 17.07 -5.50
C GLY A 493 30.98 16.23 -4.26
N GLY A 494 29.97 15.34 -4.31
CA GLY A 494 29.59 14.50 -3.18
C GLY A 494 28.68 15.20 -2.17
N ILE A 495 28.69 14.70 -0.93
CA ILE A 495 27.90 15.21 0.20
C ILE A 495 28.90 15.76 1.22
N ASP A 496 28.83 17.05 1.52
CA ASP A 496 29.79 17.76 2.37
C ASP A 496 31.25 17.52 1.96
N GLY A 497 31.50 17.51 0.64
CA GLY A 497 32.81 17.23 0.05
C GLY A 497 33.25 15.76 0.06
N LYS A 498 32.44 14.85 0.62
CA LYS A 498 32.72 13.40 0.67
C LYS A 498 31.98 12.67 -0.44
N LEU A 499 32.70 11.90 -1.24
CA LEU A 499 32.10 11.14 -2.34
C LEU A 499 31.33 9.91 -1.83
N LEU A 500 30.26 9.54 -2.52
CA LEU A 500 29.40 8.40 -2.22
C LEU A 500 29.96 7.11 -2.85
N LYS A 501 30.31 6.14 -1.99
CA LYS A 501 30.74 4.79 -2.36
C LYS A 501 29.58 3.80 -2.18
N VAL A 502 29.41 2.89 -3.14
CA VAL A 502 28.35 1.85 -3.11
C VAL A 502 28.98 0.45 -3.03
N GLU A 503 28.59 -0.35 -2.02
CA GLU A 503 28.90 -1.79 -1.95
C GLU A 503 27.70 -2.62 -2.45
N ILE A 504 27.92 -3.57 -3.35
CA ILE A 504 26.88 -4.44 -3.92
C ILE A 504 26.90 -5.79 -3.18
N ALA A 505 25.72 -6.30 -2.82
CA ALA A 505 25.53 -7.65 -2.30
C ALA A 505 24.51 -8.45 -3.12
N ASN A 506 24.86 -9.71 -3.38
CA ASN A 506 23.97 -10.69 -3.99
C ASN A 506 23.24 -11.54 -2.94
N ASP A 507 21.94 -11.35 -2.82
CA ASP A 507 21.08 -12.11 -1.91
C ASP A 507 20.36 -13.31 -2.57
N ASP A 508 20.50 -13.48 -3.90
CA ASP A 508 19.77 -14.48 -4.71
C ASP A 508 18.24 -14.43 -4.53
N ASN A 509 17.66 -13.32 -4.07
CA ASN A 509 16.26 -13.26 -3.65
C ASN A 509 15.89 -14.32 -2.58
N ASN A 510 16.88 -14.84 -1.85
CA ASN A 510 16.70 -15.92 -0.89
C ASN A 510 16.58 -15.34 0.54
N PRO A 511 15.47 -15.58 1.26
CA PRO A 511 15.25 -15.03 2.61
C PRO A 511 16.39 -15.26 3.60
N ALA A 512 16.97 -16.47 3.63
CA ALA A 512 18.04 -16.81 4.55
C ALA A 512 19.37 -16.12 4.17
N ILE A 513 19.65 -15.98 2.88
CA ILE A 513 20.83 -15.24 2.40
C ILE A 513 20.65 -13.74 2.66
N ALA A 514 19.45 -13.19 2.41
CA ALA A 514 19.11 -11.80 2.70
C ALA A 514 19.33 -11.44 4.18
N GLN A 515 18.91 -12.30 5.11
CA GLN A 515 19.19 -12.12 6.54
C GLN A 515 20.70 -12.10 6.85
N ARG A 516 21.47 -13.02 6.27
CA ARG A 516 22.94 -13.02 6.43
C ARG A 516 23.57 -11.74 5.85
N VAL A 517 23.08 -11.26 4.71
CA VAL A 517 23.50 -10.00 4.09
C VAL A 517 23.21 -8.83 5.03
N ALA A 518 22.00 -8.76 5.59
CA ALA A 518 21.60 -7.73 6.54
C ALA A 518 22.49 -7.72 7.80
N HIS A 519 22.79 -8.90 8.37
CA HIS A 519 23.70 -9.01 9.51
C HIS A 519 25.09 -8.46 9.20
N ARG A 520 25.67 -8.78 8.04
CA ARG A 520 26.98 -8.25 7.64
C ARG A 520 26.95 -6.72 7.50
N PHE A 521 25.90 -6.18 6.87
CA PHE A 521 25.76 -4.74 6.70
C PHE A 521 25.61 -4.00 8.04
N VAL A 522 24.81 -4.55 8.96
CA VAL A 522 24.68 -4.01 10.32
C VAL A 522 26.01 -4.02 11.07
N GLN A 523 26.77 -5.12 10.98
CA GLN A 523 28.08 -5.26 11.63
C GLN A 523 29.16 -4.32 11.05
N ASN A 524 29.07 -3.96 9.77
CA ASN A 524 30.00 -3.05 9.14
C ASN A 524 29.60 -1.58 9.37
N GLN A 525 30.17 -0.97 10.41
CA GLN A 525 29.90 0.43 10.81
C GLN A 525 30.17 1.47 9.71
N LYS A 526 30.94 1.13 8.66
CA LYS A 526 31.19 2.04 7.53
C LYS A 526 29.97 2.21 6.62
N ILE A 527 29.05 1.25 6.61
CA ILE A 527 27.81 1.32 5.81
C ILE A 527 26.79 2.16 6.57
N LEU A 528 26.37 3.28 5.98
CA LEU A 528 25.47 4.25 6.60
C LEU A 528 23.99 3.99 6.31
N ALA A 529 23.68 3.40 5.15
CA ALA A 529 22.34 2.99 4.76
C ALA A 529 22.38 1.88 3.71
N VAL A 530 21.24 1.22 3.51
CA VAL A 530 21.05 0.12 2.57
C VAL A 530 19.88 0.43 1.62
N ILE A 531 20.10 0.21 0.33
CA ILE A 531 19.07 0.17 -0.70
C ILE A 531 18.75 -1.31 -0.94
N GLY A 532 17.57 -1.78 -0.52
CA GLY A 532 17.25 -3.21 -0.63
C GLY A 532 16.08 -3.65 0.26
N HIS A 533 15.68 -4.91 0.21
CA HIS A 533 16.01 -5.94 -0.79
C HIS A 533 15.03 -5.88 -1.98
N ASN A 534 15.22 -6.72 -3.00
CA ASN A 534 14.35 -6.71 -4.20
C ASN A 534 12.90 -7.15 -3.89
N SER A 535 12.70 -8.37 -3.40
CA SER A 535 11.35 -8.90 -3.13
C SER A 535 10.93 -8.69 -1.69
N SER A 536 9.61 -8.70 -1.47
CA SER A 536 9.04 -8.80 -0.12
C SER A 536 9.57 -10.03 0.63
N ASP A 537 9.75 -11.17 -0.05
CA ASP A 537 10.30 -12.41 0.51
C ASP A 537 11.67 -12.20 1.17
N ALA A 538 12.52 -11.37 0.56
CA ALA A 538 13.85 -11.04 1.08
C ALA A 538 13.81 -9.85 2.07
N SER A 539 13.01 -8.83 1.79
CA SER A 539 12.97 -7.59 2.58
C SER A 539 12.33 -7.77 3.94
N VAL A 540 11.21 -8.48 4.06
CA VAL A 540 10.51 -8.70 5.34
C VAL A 540 11.43 -9.34 6.39
N PRO A 541 12.11 -10.47 6.12
CA PRO A 541 13.01 -11.08 7.10
C PRO A 541 14.29 -10.26 7.35
N ALA A 542 14.73 -9.43 6.41
CA ALA A 542 15.90 -8.55 6.58
C ALA A 542 15.56 -7.26 7.37
N ALA A 543 14.34 -6.74 7.26
CA ALA A 543 13.89 -5.50 7.88
C ALA A 543 14.07 -5.51 9.40
N ASN A 544 13.73 -6.63 10.06
CA ASN A 544 13.90 -6.76 11.51
C ASN A 544 15.38 -6.66 11.94
N ILE A 545 16.32 -7.12 11.12
CA ILE A 545 17.75 -7.06 11.40
C ILE A 545 18.26 -5.62 11.25
N TYR A 546 17.84 -4.92 10.21
CA TYR A 546 18.18 -3.51 10.00
C TYR A 546 17.60 -2.60 11.09
N GLN A 547 16.33 -2.83 11.47
CA GLN A 547 15.66 -2.11 12.56
C GLN A 547 16.40 -2.32 13.89
N ALA A 548 16.71 -3.58 14.25
CA ALA A 548 17.45 -3.88 15.46
C ALA A 548 18.90 -3.34 15.43
N GLY A 549 19.51 -3.32 14.25
CA GLY A 549 20.86 -2.82 13.99
C GLY A 549 21.00 -1.31 13.85
N LYS A 550 19.88 -0.56 13.95
CA LYS A 550 19.83 0.89 13.70
C LYS A 550 20.49 1.29 12.38
N LEU A 551 20.27 0.51 11.32
CA LEU A 551 20.79 0.77 9.99
C LEU A 551 19.60 1.03 9.07
N VAL A 552 19.52 2.23 8.50
CA VAL A 552 18.41 2.58 7.61
C VAL A 552 18.43 1.70 6.37
N MET A 553 17.30 1.07 6.08
CA MET A 553 17.02 0.38 4.83
C MET A 553 15.91 1.12 4.09
N ILE A 554 16.14 1.53 2.85
CA ILE A 554 15.10 2.03 1.95
C ILE A 554 14.86 0.99 0.86
N SER A 555 13.70 0.33 0.88
CA SER A 555 13.33 -0.65 -0.16
C SER A 555 12.77 0.05 -1.40
N PRO A 556 13.39 -0.15 -2.58
CA PRO A 556 12.89 0.42 -3.83
C PRO A 556 11.81 -0.43 -4.50
N THR A 557 11.55 -1.66 -4.02
CA THR A 557 10.74 -2.62 -4.80
C THR A 557 9.83 -3.54 -3.99
N SER A 558 9.96 -3.61 -2.66
CA SER A 558 9.13 -4.48 -1.83
C SER A 558 7.80 -3.83 -1.41
N THR A 559 6.71 -4.34 -1.96
CA THR A 559 5.36 -3.77 -1.87
C THR A 559 4.51 -4.32 -0.72
N SER A 560 4.92 -5.42 -0.08
CA SER A 560 4.18 -6.04 1.02
C SER A 560 3.99 -5.10 2.19
N GLN A 561 2.78 -5.09 2.78
CA GLN A 561 2.49 -4.33 3.99
C GLN A 561 3.38 -4.76 5.17
N LEU A 562 3.90 -6.00 5.14
CA LEU A 562 4.73 -6.59 6.21
C LEU A 562 6.16 -6.05 6.28
N VAL A 563 6.61 -5.27 5.28
CA VAL A 563 7.97 -4.70 5.27
C VAL A 563 8.14 -3.67 6.40
N THR A 564 7.09 -2.92 6.71
CA THR A 564 7.06 -1.92 7.78
C THR A 564 6.05 -2.32 8.85
N ASN A 565 6.26 -1.86 10.10
CA ASN A 565 5.36 -2.19 11.21
C ASN A 565 4.81 -0.88 11.84
N PRO A 566 3.48 -0.64 11.80
CA PRO A 566 2.84 0.50 12.45
C PRO A 566 3.06 0.59 13.97
N GLU A 567 3.33 -0.53 14.65
CA GLU A 567 3.57 -0.57 16.11
C GLU A 567 4.90 0.07 16.51
N ASN A 568 5.83 0.31 15.58
CA ASN A 568 7.13 0.94 15.83
C ASN A 568 7.05 2.47 16.09
N ARG A 569 5.85 2.98 16.41
CA ARG A 569 5.54 4.42 16.57
C ARG A 569 6.39 5.13 17.63
N SER A 570 6.87 4.43 18.66
CA SER A 570 7.60 5.03 19.79
C SER A 570 9.13 4.99 19.69
N ALA A 571 9.70 4.26 18.72
CA ALA A 571 11.16 4.01 18.65
C ALA A 571 11.86 4.59 17.41
N GLY A 572 11.10 5.18 16.47
CA GLY A 572 11.61 5.62 15.17
C GLY A 572 11.82 4.46 14.19
N SER A 573 11.33 4.60 12.96
CA SER A 573 11.55 3.59 11.93
C SER A 573 12.96 3.72 11.34
N TYR A 574 13.63 2.59 11.12
CA TYR A 574 14.81 2.48 10.25
C TYR A 574 14.45 1.84 8.91
N ILE A 575 13.18 1.46 8.72
CA ILE A 575 12.70 0.75 7.54
C ILE A 575 11.79 1.67 6.75
N TYR A 576 12.23 2.04 5.56
CA TYR A 576 11.52 2.92 4.66
C TYR A 576 11.36 2.24 3.30
N ARG A 577 10.49 2.77 2.45
CA ARG A 577 10.35 2.33 1.06
C ARG A 577 10.00 3.47 0.15
N THR A 578 10.64 3.56 -1.01
CA THR A 578 10.25 4.50 -2.06
C THR A 578 9.13 3.97 -2.94
N VAL A 579 8.98 2.64 -3.04
CA VAL A 579 7.83 2.00 -3.66
C VAL A 579 6.58 2.12 -2.79
N ILE A 580 5.42 2.22 -3.44
CA ILE A 580 4.11 2.20 -2.78
C ILE A 580 3.67 0.78 -2.38
N ARG A 581 2.72 0.69 -1.45
CA ARG A 581 2.22 -0.57 -0.90
C ARG A 581 1.24 -1.31 -1.80
N ASN A 582 1.12 -2.61 -1.57
CA ASN A 582 0.17 -3.51 -2.21
C ASN A 582 -1.30 -3.06 -2.11
N ASP A 583 -1.75 -2.52 -0.98
CA ASP A 583 -3.12 -2.01 -0.82
C ASP A 583 -3.39 -0.77 -1.70
N VAL A 584 -2.42 0.13 -1.83
CA VAL A 584 -2.53 1.30 -2.72
C VAL A 584 -2.55 0.88 -4.20
N ILE A 585 -1.69 -0.08 -4.57
CA ILE A 585 -1.66 -0.64 -5.93
C ILE A 585 -2.97 -1.37 -6.25
N ALA A 586 -3.45 -2.20 -5.32
CA ALA A 586 -4.68 -2.97 -5.47
C ALA A 586 -5.92 -2.09 -5.60
N GLU A 587 -6.03 -1.04 -4.77
CA GLU A 587 -7.14 -0.07 -4.84
C GLU A 587 -7.24 0.57 -6.22
N THR A 588 -6.11 1.00 -6.78
CA THR A 588 -6.07 1.63 -8.11
C THR A 588 -6.57 0.67 -9.20
N LEU A 589 -6.22 -0.61 -9.12
CA LEU A 589 -6.69 -1.63 -10.07
C LEU A 589 -8.16 -1.97 -9.88
N ALA A 590 -8.66 -2.00 -8.64
CA ALA A 590 -10.06 -2.28 -8.31
C ALA A 590 -11.00 -1.14 -8.74
N GLU A 591 -10.62 0.12 -8.51
CA GLU A 591 -11.35 1.30 -9.01
C GLU A 591 -11.49 1.26 -10.54
N TYR A 592 -10.41 0.88 -11.23
CA TYR A 592 -10.43 0.70 -12.68
C TYR A 592 -11.36 -0.45 -13.09
N ALA A 593 -11.28 -1.60 -12.43
CA ALA A 593 -12.16 -2.74 -12.70
C ALA A 593 -13.65 -2.35 -12.54
N LYS A 594 -13.99 -1.57 -11.50
CA LYS A 594 -15.35 -1.07 -11.28
C LYS A 594 -15.80 -0.15 -12.41
N LYS A 595 -14.95 0.78 -12.80
CA LYS A 595 -15.21 1.72 -13.90
C LYS A 595 -15.45 0.99 -15.23
N GLU A 596 -14.72 -0.09 -15.49
CA GLU A 596 -14.90 -0.96 -16.66
C GLU A 596 -16.11 -1.91 -16.55
N GLY A 597 -16.99 -1.68 -15.57
CA GLY A 597 -18.21 -2.46 -15.35
C GLY A 597 -17.94 -3.89 -14.90
N LYS A 598 -16.76 -4.18 -14.33
CA LYS A 598 -16.44 -5.51 -13.81
C LYS A 598 -17.09 -5.70 -12.45
N THR A 599 -17.63 -6.89 -12.25
CA THR A 599 -18.41 -7.28 -11.06
C THR A 599 -17.96 -8.62 -10.50
N ARG A 600 -17.25 -9.43 -11.31
CA ARG A 600 -16.84 -10.80 -11.00
C ARG A 600 -15.45 -11.06 -11.58
N VAL A 601 -14.43 -11.07 -10.73
CA VAL A 601 -13.03 -11.25 -11.11
C VAL A 601 -12.58 -12.65 -10.67
N ALA A 602 -12.19 -13.52 -11.59
CA ALA A 602 -11.55 -14.79 -11.23
C ALA A 602 -10.08 -14.57 -10.84
N ILE A 603 -9.48 -15.44 -10.02
CA ILE A 603 -8.04 -15.35 -9.66
C ILE A 603 -7.25 -16.60 -10.05
N CYS A 604 -6.07 -16.37 -10.64
CA CYS A 604 -4.98 -17.34 -10.74
C CYS A 604 -3.84 -16.90 -9.82
N ARG A 605 -3.61 -17.65 -8.75
CA ARG A 605 -2.62 -17.34 -7.71
C ARG A 605 -1.37 -18.19 -7.85
N ASP A 606 -0.37 -17.88 -7.05
CA ASP A 606 0.88 -18.65 -6.96
C ASP A 606 1.03 -19.16 -5.53
N SER A 607 0.69 -20.44 -5.28
CA SER A 607 0.68 -21.01 -3.93
C SER A 607 2.06 -21.17 -3.29
N GLN A 608 3.12 -21.10 -4.10
CA GLN A 608 4.49 -21.35 -3.68
C GLN A 608 5.28 -20.05 -3.46
N ALA A 609 4.71 -18.88 -3.76
CA ALA A 609 5.27 -17.59 -3.35
C ALA A 609 5.28 -17.49 -1.81
N LYS A 610 6.35 -16.96 -1.21
CA LYS A 610 6.42 -16.82 0.27
C LYS A 610 5.61 -15.64 0.75
N ASP A 611 5.65 -14.51 0.05
CA ASP A 611 4.77 -13.37 0.24
C ASP A 611 3.44 -13.59 -0.49
N GLN A 612 2.37 -13.72 0.29
CA GLN A 612 0.99 -13.84 -0.19
C GLN A 612 0.21 -12.53 -0.01
N SER A 613 0.86 -11.42 0.37
CA SER A 613 0.18 -10.18 0.81
C SER A 613 -0.64 -9.45 -0.26
N TYR A 614 -0.37 -9.69 -1.55
CA TYR A 614 -1.11 -9.00 -2.62
C TYR A 614 -2.51 -9.57 -2.84
N GLU A 615 -2.72 -10.87 -2.60
CA GLU A 615 -4.02 -11.51 -2.72
C GLU A 615 -5.08 -10.94 -1.74
N PRO A 616 -4.83 -10.84 -0.42
CA PRO A 616 -5.78 -10.20 0.49
C PRO A 616 -5.94 -8.70 0.20
N ALA A 617 -4.90 -8.03 -0.29
CA ALA A 617 -4.98 -6.62 -0.68
C ALA A 617 -5.95 -6.42 -1.87
N ILE A 618 -5.83 -7.22 -2.92
CA ILE A 618 -6.74 -7.15 -4.07
C ILE A 618 -8.15 -7.63 -3.72
N ALA A 619 -8.30 -8.66 -2.87
CA ALA A 619 -9.60 -9.10 -2.39
C ALA A 619 -10.33 -7.98 -1.64
N SER A 620 -9.63 -7.30 -0.72
CA SER A 620 -10.19 -6.16 0.03
C SER A 620 -10.54 -4.99 -0.88
N ALA A 621 -9.67 -4.64 -1.82
CA ALA A 621 -9.88 -3.54 -2.75
C ALA A 621 -11.08 -3.79 -3.69
N LEU A 622 -11.19 -5.01 -4.23
CA LEU A 622 -12.33 -5.42 -5.06
C LEU A 622 -13.63 -5.41 -4.25
N SER A 623 -13.62 -5.94 -3.02
CA SER A 623 -14.81 -5.92 -2.15
C SER A 623 -15.28 -4.51 -1.82
N LYS A 624 -14.37 -3.57 -1.57
CA LYS A 624 -14.69 -2.16 -1.31
C LYS A 624 -15.36 -1.46 -2.51
N ASN A 625 -15.12 -1.99 -3.71
CA ASN A 625 -15.68 -1.49 -4.97
C ASN A 625 -16.89 -2.31 -5.46
N ASP A 626 -17.51 -3.13 -4.59
CA ASP A 626 -18.60 -4.06 -4.91
C ASP A 626 -18.27 -5.05 -6.04
N ILE A 627 -17.03 -5.52 -6.11
CA ILE A 627 -16.57 -6.53 -7.07
C ILE A 627 -16.26 -7.82 -6.32
N GLN A 628 -16.84 -8.93 -6.77
CA GLN A 628 -16.57 -10.24 -6.19
C GLN A 628 -15.30 -10.85 -6.77
N LEU A 629 -14.34 -11.19 -5.91
CA LEU A 629 -13.21 -12.06 -6.25
C LEU A 629 -13.63 -13.53 -6.16
N ILE A 630 -13.40 -14.31 -7.21
CA ILE A 630 -13.86 -15.70 -7.33
C ILE A 630 -12.65 -16.62 -7.45
N ASP A 631 -12.53 -17.54 -6.50
CA ASP A 631 -11.52 -18.59 -6.55
C ASP A 631 -11.93 -19.70 -7.53
N ILE A 632 -11.24 -19.78 -8.65
CA ILE A 632 -11.41 -20.85 -9.67
C ILE A 632 -10.45 -22.02 -9.45
N HIS A 633 -9.73 -22.03 -8.32
CA HIS A 633 -8.70 -22.99 -7.95
C HIS A 633 -7.59 -23.08 -9.01
N CYS A 634 -7.20 -21.93 -9.55
CA CYS A 634 -6.10 -21.80 -10.51
C CYS A 634 -4.81 -21.47 -9.74
N ASP A 635 -3.89 -22.43 -9.72
CA ASP A 635 -2.56 -22.27 -9.11
C ASP A 635 -1.46 -22.35 -10.17
N LEU A 636 -0.78 -21.23 -10.39
CA LEU A 636 0.31 -21.07 -11.33
C LEU A 636 1.55 -21.88 -10.93
N ALA A 637 1.64 -22.35 -9.68
CA ALA A 637 2.71 -23.21 -9.20
C ALA A 637 2.42 -24.71 -9.31
N ALA A 638 1.23 -25.10 -9.76
CA ALA A 638 0.84 -26.50 -9.87
C ALA A 638 1.73 -27.27 -10.87
N LYS A 639 2.12 -28.50 -10.50
CA LYS A 639 2.87 -29.40 -11.41
C LYS A 639 2.06 -29.78 -12.64
N ASN A 640 0.77 -30.06 -12.44
CA ASN A 640 -0.19 -30.42 -13.51
C ASN A 640 -1.04 -29.21 -13.89
N PHE A 641 -0.37 -28.12 -14.27
CA PHE A 641 -1.04 -26.87 -14.63
C PHE A 641 -1.80 -27.00 -15.96
N GLN A 642 -3.11 -26.73 -15.95
CA GLN A 642 -4.00 -26.81 -17.11
C GLN A 642 -4.70 -25.47 -17.36
N PRO A 643 -4.16 -24.61 -18.24
CA PRO A 643 -4.67 -23.24 -18.42
C PRO A 643 -6.07 -23.19 -19.06
N GLU A 644 -6.40 -24.11 -19.97
CA GLU A 644 -7.72 -24.17 -20.63
C GLU A 644 -8.85 -24.39 -19.60
N PHE A 645 -8.62 -25.30 -18.65
CA PHE A 645 -9.58 -25.62 -17.61
C PHE A 645 -9.80 -24.47 -16.63
N ALA A 646 -8.77 -23.66 -16.36
CA ALA A 646 -8.92 -22.45 -15.55
C ALA A 646 -9.85 -21.43 -16.24
N ILE A 647 -9.71 -21.25 -17.56
CA ILE A 647 -10.59 -20.37 -18.35
C ILE A 647 -12.02 -20.91 -18.40
N GLU A 648 -12.21 -22.22 -18.61
CA GLU A 648 -13.54 -22.85 -18.58
C GLU A 648 -14.24 -22.65 -17.23
N ARG A 649 -13.52 -22.84 -16.12
CA ARG A 649 -14.05 -22.59 -14.77
C ARG A 649 -14.43 -21.14 -14.57
N ALA A 650 -13.58 -20.19 -14.99
CA ALA A 650 -13.87 -18.76 -14.90
C ALA A 650 -15.16 -18.39 -15.65
N LEU A 651 -15.35 -18.93 -16.86
CA LEU A 651 -16.58 -18.71 -17.63
C LEU A 651 -17.80 -19.36 -16.98
N LYS A 652 -17.66 -20.59 -16.46
CA LYS A 652 -18.74 -21.32 -15.76
C LYS A 652 -19.26 -20.57 -14.53
N VAL A 653 -18.39 -19.89 -13.80
CA VAL A 653 -18.75 -19.04 -12.65
C VAL A 653 -19.12 -17.61 -13.05
N GLN A 654 -19.32 -17.35 -14.35
CA GLN A 654 -19.68 -16.05 -14.90
C GLN A 654 -18.71 -14.93 -14.52
N ALA A 655 -17.41 -15.24 -14.38
CA ALA A 655 -16.40 -14.18 -14.25
C ALA A 655 -16.34 -13.38 -15.55
N ASN A 656 -16.22 -12.04 -15.45
CA ASN A 656 -16.05 -11.14 -16.59
C ASN A 656 -14.62 -10.62 -16.75
N SER A 657 -13.73 -11.06 -15.86
CA SER A 657 -12.30 -10.76 -15.87
C SER A 657 -11.53 -11.81 -15.08
N ILE A 658 -10.21 -11.88 -15.29
CA ILE A 658 -9.31 -12.75 -14.55
C ILE A 658 -8.07 -11.98 -14.11
N PHE A 659 -7.70 -12.14 -12.84
CA PHE A 659 -6.53 -11.55 -12.21
C PHE A 659 -5.40 -12.58 -12.11
N LEU A 660 -4.26 -12.26 -12.71
CA LEU A 660 -3.07 -13.11 -12.78
C LEU A 660 -2.01 -12.62 -11.79
N ASN A 661 -1.69 -13.45 -10.79
CA ASN A 661 -0.73 -13.12 -9.73
C ASN A 661 0.46 -14.11 -9.69
N PRO A 662 1.33 -14.15 -10.73
CA PRO A 662 2.50 -15.02 -10.71
C PRO A 662 3.61 -14.47 -9.81
N HIS A 663 4.39 -15.36 -9.19
CA HIS A 663 5.76 -15.02 -8.80
C HIS A 663 6.60 -14.74 -10.06
N VAL A 664 7.64 -13.90 -9.96
CA VAL A 664 8.46 -13.47 -11.12
C VAL A 664 9.06 -14.63 -11.91
N ASP A 665 9.34 -15.76 -11.25
CA ASP A 665 9.91 -16.96 -11.88
C ASP A 665 8.85 -17.83 -12.60
N ARG A 666 7.55 -17.52 -12.43
CA ARG A 666 6.41 -18.27 -13.00
C ARG A 666 5.55 -17.44 -13.97
N ILE A 667 6.08 -16.34 -14.50
CA ILE A 667 5.39 -15.50 -15.50
C ILE A 667 4.93 -16.31 -16.73
N ASP A 668 5.65 -17.37 -17.14
CA ASP A 668 5.24 -18.24 -18.25
C ASP A 668 3.84 -18.85 -18.04
N LYS A 669 3.54 -19.26 -16.80
CA LYS A 669 2.27 -19.90 -16.47
C LYS A 669 1.11 -18.90 -16.56
N ALA A 670 1.34 -17.64 -16.21
CA ALA A 670 0.36 -16.58 -16.42
C ALA A 670 0.17 -16.27 -17.92
N ILE A 671 1.24 -16.30 -18.72
CA ILE A 671 1.15 -16.15 -20.19
C ILE A 671 0.37 -17.31 -20.82
N GLU A 672 0.55 -18.54 -20.32
CA GLU A 672 -0.24 -19.71 -20.74
C GLU A 672 -1.76 -19.49 -20.49
N ILE A 673 -2.16 -18.89 -19.36
CA ILE A 673 -3.56 -18.49 -19.11
C ILE A 673 -4.02 -17.42 -20.11
N ALA A 674 -3.21 -16.39 -20.33
CA ALA A 674 -3.54 -15.34 -21.31
C ALA A 674 -3.73 -15.94 -22.72
N LYS A 675 -2.93 -16.95 -23.08
CA LYS A 675 -3.05 -17.68 -24.36
C LYS A 675 -4.35 -18.48 -24.44
N ALA A 676 -4.69 -19.23 -23.39
CA ALA A 676 -5.93 -20.01 -23.32
C ALA A 676 -7.19 -19.13 -23.29
N ASN A 677 -7.07 -17.90 -22.77
CA ASN A 677 -8.18 -16.96 -22.67
C ASN A 677 -8.75 -16.55 -24.04
N GLN A 678 -7.91 -16.43 -25.07
CA GLN A 678 -8.32 -16.03 -26.44
C GLN A 678 -9.23 -14.78 -26.50
N GLY A 679 -9.08 -13.85 -25.55
CA GLY A 679 -9.89 -12.62 -25.45
C GLY A 679 -11.29 -12.79 -24.82
N LYS A 680 -11.62 -13.95 -24.25
CA LYS A 680 -12.93 -14.20 -23.61
C LYS A 680 -13.14 -13.40 -22.32
N LEU A 681 -12.07 -13.19 -21.55
CA LEU A 681 -12.06 -12.44 -20.29
C LEU A 681 -11.11 -11.25 -20.39
N MET A 682 -11.44 -10.16 -19.71
CA MET A 682 -10.47 -9.08 -19.50
C MET A 682 -9.33 -9.57 -18.59
N LEU A 683 -8.08 -9.27 -18.96
CA LEU A 683 -6.91 -9.67 -18.20
C LEU A 683 -6.46 -8.54 -17.27
N PHE A 684 -6.43 -8.85 -15.97
CA PHE A 684 -5.73 -8.06 -14.97
C PHE A 684 -4.46 -8.78 -14.52
N GLY A 685 -3.39 -8.05 -14.28
CA GLY A 685 -2.12 -8.61 -13.81
C GLY A 685 -1.62 -7.93 -12.55
N SER A 686 -0.87 -8.68 -11.75
CA SER A 686 -0.03 -8.08 -10.71
C SER A 686 1.17 -7.34 -11.32
N HIS A 687 1.72 -6.37 -10.58
CA HIS A 687 2.89 -5.59 -11.01
C HIS A 687 4.14 -6.46 -11.28
N SER A 688 4.18 -7.73 -10.81
CA SER A 688 5.24 -8.69 -11.14
C SER A 688 5.29 -9.01 -12.64
N MET A 689 4.16 -8.88 -13.34
CA MET A 689 4.07 -9.12 -14.79
C MET A 689 4.61 -7.96 -15.64
N GLN A 690 5.04 -6.84 -15.06
CA GLN A 690 5.70 -5.76 -15.82
C GLN A 690 7.16 -6.12 -16.14
N THR A 691 7.33 -7.00 -17.13
CA THR A 691 8.63 -7.50 -17.59
C THR A 691 8.71 -7.59 -19.11
N GLN A 692 9.92 -7.66 -19.65
CA GLN A 692 10.13 -7.91 -21.08
C GLN A 692 9.61 -9.27 -21.54
N LYS A 693 9.58 -10.25 -20.64
CA LYS A 693 9.03 -11.57 -20.91
C LYS A 693 7.54 -11.51 -21.22
N THR A 694 6.79 -10.68 -20.49
CA THR A 694 5.37 -10.40 -20.77
C THR A 694 5.20 -9.72 -22.12
N LEU A 695 5.97 -8.67 -22.43
CA LEU A 695 5.85 -7.97 -23.73
C LEU A 695 6.15 -8.87 -24.93
N LYS A 696 7.11 -9.79 -24.79
CA LYS A 696 7.44 -10.79 -25.83
C LYS A 696 6.31 -11.79 -26.11
N ALA A 697 5.32 -11.93 -25.23
CA ALA A 697 4.13 -12.73 -25.53
C ALA A 697 3.20 -12.06 -26.58
N GLY A 698 3.46 -10.79 -26.91
CA GLY A 698 2.84 -10.09 -28.02
C GLY A 698 1.32 -10.03 -27.92
N LYS A 699 0.64 -10.38 -29.03
CA LYS A 699 -0.83 -10.31 -29.13
C LYS A 699 -1.58 -11.05 -28.02
N THR A 700 -0.99 -12.11 -27.47
CA THR A 700 -1.58 -12.92 -26.39
C THR A 700 -1.88 -12.11 -25.13
N VAL A 701 -1.05 -11.11 -24.82
CA VAL A 701 -1.20 -10.27 -23.62
C VAL A 701 -1.72 -8.87 -23.96
N ASN A 702 -2.12 -8.63 -25.20
CA ASN A 702 -2.68 -7.34 -25.61
C ASN A 702 -3.91 -7.00 -24.77
N GLY A 703 -3.94 -5.79 -24.19
CA GLY A 703 -5.01 -5.36 -23.30
C GLY A 703 -4.88 -5.84 -21.84
N LEU A 704 -3.79 -6.53 -21.47
CA LEU A 704 -3.49 -6.83 -20.06
C LEU A 704 -3.28 -5.52 -19.29
N VAL A 705 -4.11 -5.27 -18.27
CA VAL A 705 -4.04 -4.07 -17.43
C VAL A 705 -3.43 -4.38 -16.06
N MET A 706 -2.56 -3.51 -15.58
CA MET A 706 -1.90 -3.62 -14.27
C MET A 706 -1.82 -2.25 -13.61
N ALA A 707 -1.82 -2.21 -12.28
CA ALA A 707 -1.40 -1.03 -11.52
C ALA A 707 0.07 -1.17 -11.12
N VAL A 708 0.85 -0.11 -11.31
CA VAL A 708 2.30 -0.06 -11.06
C VAL A 708 2.68 1.22 -10.32
N SER A 709 3.82 1.23 -9.63
CA SER A 709 4.24 2.37 -8.81
C SER A 709 4.71 3.57 -9.63
N TRP A 710 5.13 3.36 -10.88
CA TRP A 710 5.64 4.41 -11.76
C TRP A 710 5.69 3.96 -13.22
N HIS A 711 5.62 4.92 -14.14
CA HIS A 711 5.87 4.72 -15.58
C HIS A 711 6.62 5.93 -16.15
N THR A 712 7.44 5.73 -17.18
CA THR A 712 8.22 6.81 -17.84
C THR A 712 7.32 7.94 -18.33
N ASP A 713 6.18 7.60 -18.91
CA ASP A 713 5.19 8.58 -19.37
C ASP A 713 4.51 9.35 -18.23
N ALA A 714 4.46 8.77 -17.02
CA ALA A 714 3.89 9.39 -15.83
C ALA A 714 4.93 10.15 -15.00
N SER A 715 6.21 10.08 -15.38
CA SER A 715 7.29 10.76 -14.67
C SER A 715 7.07 12.27 -14.68
N ALA A 716 6.99 12.88 -13.50
CA ALA A 716 7.00 14.33 -13.33
C ALA A 716 8.34 14.95 -13.75
N ASN A 717 9.43 14.17 -13.69
CA ASN A 717 10.75 14.58 -14.14
C ASN A 717 11.09 13.92 -15.48
N LYS A 718 10.79 14.62 -16.59
CA LYS A 718 11.09 14.16 -17.95
C LYS A 718 12.58 14.18 -18.27
N ASN A 719 13.35 15.06 -17.62
CA ASN A 719 14.80 15.12 -17.79
C ASN A 719 15.47 13.85 -17.29
N PHE A 720 15.05 13.31 -16.14
CA PHE A 720 15.54 12.02 -15.66
C PHE A 720 15.40 10.92 -16.70
N VAL A 721 14.22 10.81 -17.33
CA VAL A 721 13.95 9.78 -18.35
C VAL A 721 14.88 9.95 -19.55
N LYS A 722 15.04 11.18 -20.04
CA LYS A 722 15.94 11.54 -21.16
C LYS A 722 17.40 11.23 -20.84
N ASP A 723 17.86 11.64 -19.66
CA ASP A 723 19.24 11.43 -19.21
C ASP A 723 19.53 9.94 -18.97
N ALA A 724 18.57 9.21 -18.42
CA ALA A 724 18.67 7.77 -18.26
C ALA A 724 18.74 7.06 -19.62
N TYR A 725 17.89 7.42 -20.59
CA TYR A 725 17.97 6.86 -21.94
C TYR A 725 19.31 7.14 -22.61
N LYS A 726 19.85 8.36 -22.44
CA LYS A 726 21.18 8.71 -22.94
C LYS A 726 22.29 7.92 -22.25
N LEU A 727 22.21 7.75 -20.93
CA LEU A 727 23.23 7.05 -20.14
C LEU A 727 23.26 5.55 -20.46
N TRP A 728 22.09 4.91 -20.50
CA TRP A 728 21.97 3.46 -20.63
C TRP A 728 21.90 3.00 -22.09
N ASN A 729 21.59 3.90 -23.03
CA ASN A 729 21.45 3.63 -24.47
C ASN A 729 20.51 2.46 -24.78
N ASP A 730 19.43 2.37 -24.00
CA ASP A 730 18.40 1.34 -24.13
C ASP A 730 17.08 1.86 -23.51
N PRO A 731 16.12 2.29 -24.33
CA PRO A 731 14.84 2.82 -23.86
C PRO A 731 14.03 1.83 -23.00
N ASN A 732 14.27 0.54 -23.21
CA ASN A 732 13.56 -0.55 -22.53
C ASN A 732 14.17 -0.91 -21.17
N SER A 733 15.30 -0.29 -20.82
CA SER A 733 16.03 -0.57 -19.58
C SER A 733 15.57 0.26 -18.37
N ILE A 734 14.72 1.27 -18.60
CA ILE A 734 14.25 2.20 -17.56
C ILE A 734 12.87 1.76 -17.10
N THR A 735 12.83 1.15 -15.91
CA THR A 735 11.60 0.63 -15.32
C THR A 735 11.28 1.38 -14.03
N TRP A 736 10.12 1.07 -13.43
CA TRP A 736 9.80 1.54 -12.10
C TRP A 736 10.84 1.12 -11.05
N ARG A 737 11.53 -0.02 -11.22
CA ARG A 737 12.60 -0.46 -10.30
C ARG A 737 13.80 0.48 -10.40
N THR A 738 14.17 0.88 -11.62
CA THR A 738 15.21 1.89 -11.88
C THR A 738 14.86 3.22 -11.21
N ALA A 739 13.65 3.72 -11.43
CA ALA A 739 13.18 5.00 -10.88
C ALA A 739 13.11 5.01 -9.34
N ASN A 740 12.54 3.96 -8.73
CA ASN A 740 12.44 3.86 -7.27
C ASN A 740 13.80 3.65 -6.59
N ALA A 741 14.75 2.95 -7.24
CA ALA A 741 16.13 2.79 -6.73
C ALA A 741 16.95 4.09 -6.83
N TYR A 742 16.76 4.85 -7.91
CA TYR A 742 17.31 6.20 -8.05
C TYR A 742 16.79 7.11 -6.93
N ASP A 743 15.48 7.11 -6.68
CA ASP A 743 14.86 7.89 -5.61
C ASP A 743 15.28 7.41 -4.21
N ALA A 744 15.44 6.11 -3.97
CA ALA A 744 15.95 5.60 -2.70
C ALA A 744 17.36 6.10 -2.41
N THR A 745 18.22 6.13 -3.43
CA THR A 745 19.59 6.65 -3.33
C THR A 745 19.60 8.14 -3.04
N ASN A 746 18.77 8.93 -3.74
CA ASN A 746 18.65 10.37 -3.52
C ASN A 746 18.00 10.70 -2.17
N ALA A 747 17.06 9.90 -1.68
CA ALA A 747 16.49 10.09 -0.35
C ALA A 747 17.55 9.90 0.75
N ILE A 748 18.41 8.89 0.63
CA ILE A 748 19.55 8.70 1.53
C ILE A 748 20.53 9.88 1.44
N ALA A 749 20.85 10.32 0.22
CA ALA A 749 21.76 11.44 0.01
C ALA A 749 21.21 12.75 0.60
N GLN A 750 19.92 13.03 0.40
CA GLN A 750 19.25 14.19 0.96
C GLN A 750 19.20 14.14 2.50
N ALA A 751 18.95 12.95 3.07
CA ALA A 751 18.97 12.76 4.52
C ALA A 751 20.37 13.03 5.11
N LEU A 752 21.43 12.58 4.42
CA LEU A 752 22.83 12.87 4.78
C LEU A 752 23.21 14.35 4.64
N ILE A 753 22.48 15.15 3.84
CA ILE A 753 22.68 16.60 3.71
C ILE A 753 21.93 17.36 4.82
N GLN A 754 20.75 16.89 5.22
CA GLN A 754 19.88 17.58 6.19
C GLN A 754 20.35 17.44 7.65
N LYS A 755 21.05 16.35 7.97
CA LYS A 755 21.51 16.00 9.32
C LYS A 755 22.94 15.45 9.24
N ASP A 756 23.52 15.12 10.39
CA ASP A 756 24.87 14.54 10.45
C ASP A 756 25.02 13.32 9.54
N ASN A 757 26.19 13.17 8.88
CA ASN A 757 26.46 12.05 7.97
C ASN A 757 26.66 10.70 8.71
N THR A 758 25.71 10.31 9.54
CA THR A 758 25.71 9.12 10.42
C THR A 758 24.42 8.30 10.22
N ARG A 759 24.40 7.06 10.72
CA ARG A 759 23.19 6.21 10.67
C ARG A 759 22.00 6.87 11.39
N ASP A 760 22.25 7.44 12.57
CA ASP A 760 21.22 8.10 13.37
C ASP A 760 20.75 9.40 12.69
N GLY A 761 21.67 10.16 12.08
CA GLY A 761 21.32 11.37 11.32
C GLY A 761 20.39 11.09 10.14
N ILE A 762 20.66 10.02 9.37
CA ILE A 762 19.77 9.59 8.28
C ILE A 762 18.37 9.25 8.83
N GLN A 763 18.30 8.47 9.91
CA GLN A 763 17.02 8.10 10.50
C GLN A 763 16.22 9.31 10.97
N GLN A 764 16.88 10.25 11.66
CA GLN A 764 16.26 11.49 12.13
C GLN A 764 15.70 12.31 10.97
N ALA A 765 16.52 12.53 9.91
CA ALA A 765 16.10 13.28 8.73
C ALA A 765 14.85 12.67 8.07
N LEU A 766 14.82 11.35 7.92
CA LEU A 766 13.69 10.65 7.28
C LEU A 766 12.42 10.65 8.14
N SER A 767 12.55 10.71 9.48
CA SER A 767 11.41 10.73 10.40
C SER A 767 10.82 12.12 10.66
N ASP A 768 11.53 13.18 10.30
CA ASP A 768 11.19 14.58 10.63
C ASP A 768 10.56 15.31 9.44
N GLY A 769 9.35 14.92 9.06
CA GLY A 769 8.60 15.58 7.98
C GLY A 769 9.29 15.56 6.62
N PHE A 770 10.10 14.52 6.35
CA PHE A 770 10.91 14.39 5.14
C PHE A 770 10.08 14.57 3.86
N ALA A 771 10.57 15.44 2.98
CA ALA A 771 10.05 15.63 1.64
C ALA A 771 11.20 15.86 0.66
N LEU A 772 11.20 15.10 -0.44
CA LEU A 772 12.16 15.26 -1.54
C LEU A 772 11.42 15.14 -2.87
N GLU A 773 11.61 16.09 -3.79
CA GLU A 773 11.08 15.95 -5.15
C GLU A 773 11.90 14.90 -5.93
N GLY A 774 11.37 13.68 -5.99
CA GLY A 774 11.96 12.55 -6.72
C GLY A 774 11.44 12.40 -8.14
N VAL A 775 12.00 11.44 -8.87
CA VAL A 775 11.57 11.11 -10.24
C VAL A 775 10.27 10.32 -10.25
N THR A 776 9.94 9.67 -9.13
CA THR A 776 8.65 9.03 -8.87
C THR A 776 7.61 9.99 -8.25
N GLY A 777 7.88 11.31 -8.27
CA GLY A 777 7.10 12.33 -7.58
C GLY A 777 7.61 12.60 -6.16
N THR A 778 6.92 13.45 -5.41
CA THR A 778 7.33 13.89 -4.07
C THR A 778 7.44 12.73 -3.09
N ILE A 779 8.66 12.42 -2.65
CA ILE A 779 9.01 11.36 -1.70
C ILE A 779 8.68 11.84 -0.30
N GLN A 780 7.65 11.27 0.29
CA GLN A 780 7.24 11.48 1.66
C GLN A 780 6.97 10.13 2.31
N PHE A 781 7.29 10.02 3.60
CA PHE A 781 7.09 8.79 4.35
C PHE A 781 6.02 8.97 5.42
N SER A 782 5.22 7.93 5.63
CA SER A 782 4.41 7.82 6.85
C SER A 782 5.33 7.72 8.08
N PRO A 783 4.80 7.90 9.30
CA PRO A 783 5.60 7.78 10.53
C PRO A 783 6.28 6.41 10.72
N TRP A 784 5.84 5.37 10.01
CA TRP A 784 6.41 4.02 10.02
C TRP A 784 7.23 3.69 8.77
N GLY A 785 7.42 4.66 7.87
CA GLY A 785 8.35 4.57 6.73
C GLY A 785 7.74 4.20 5.38
N ASP A 786 6.41 4.17 5.27
CA ASP A 786 5.75 3.86 4.00
C ASP A 786 5.72 5.05 3.07
N ARG A 787 5.97 4.84 1.77
CA ARG A 787 5.75 5.88 0.77
C ARG A 787 4.29 6.33 0.77
N ILE A 788 4.09 7.63 0.94
CA ILE A 788 2.82 8.29 0.63
C ILE A 788 2.84 8.60 -0.88
N GLY A 789 1.97 7.94 -1.64
CA GLY A 789 1.94 8.07 -3.10
C GLY A 789 0.77 7.32 -3.73
N THR A 790 0.66 7.41 -5.06
CA THR A 790 -0.42 6.79 -5.86
C THR A 790 0.16 5.84 -6.89
N ALA A 791 -0.59 4.80 -7.28
CA ALA A 791 -0.22 3.96 -8.42
C ALA A 791 -0.68 4.59 -9.75
N VAL A 792 -0.10 4.12 -10.85
CA VAL A 792 -0.56 4.42 -12.21
C VAL A 792 -0.97 3.13 -12.90
N LEU A 793 -1.97 3.20 -13.77
CA LEU A 793 -2.40 2.05 -14.56
C LEU A 793 -1.58 1.99 -15.86
N VAL A 794 -1.19 0.78 -16.23
CA VAL A 794 -0.56 0.47 -17.51
C VAL A 794 -1.32 -0.64 -18.21
N GLU A 795 -1.34 -0.59 -19.52
CA GLU A 795 -1.93 -1.59 -20.41
C GLU A 795 -0.88 -2.03 -21.42
N VAL A 796 -0.84 -3.32 -21.74
CA VAL A 796 0.00 -3.81 -22.83
C VAL A 796 -0.64 -3.47 -24.18
N LYS A 797 0.09 -2.76 -25.04
CA LYS A 797 -0.36 -2.34 -26.38
C LYS A 797 0.70 -2.56 -27.45
N PRO A 798 0.30 -2.74 -28.73
CA PRO A 798 1.25 -2.76 -29.83
C PRO A 798 1.91 -1.38 -30.01
N ASP A 799 3.16 -1.37 -30.49
CA ASP A 799 3.86 -0.15 -30.85
C ASP A 799 3.19 0.51 -32.06
N ALA A 800 3.11 1.85 -32.06
CA ALA A 800 2.47 2.60 -33.14
C ALA A 800 3.19 2.44 -34.50
N GLU A 801 4.51 2.24 -34.47
CA GLU A 801 5.35 2.11 -35.68
C GLU A 801 5.53 0.65 -36.13
N ASN A 802 5.39 -0.32 -35.22
CA ASN A 802 5.51 -1.73 -35.53
C ASN A 802 4.53 -2.57 -34.69
N SER A 803 3.42 -2.98 -35.30
CA SER A 803 2.36 -3.75 -34.66
C SER A 803 2.75 -5.14 -34.15
N HIS A 804 3.97 -5.61 -34.46
CA HIS A 804 4.52 -6.86 -33.93
C HIS A 804 5.25 -6.68 -32.59
N ASN A 805 5.64 -5.46 -32.24
CA ASN A 805 6.24 -5.13 -30.96
C ASN A 805 5.19 -4.59 -30.00
N TYR A 806 5.43 -4.76 -28.69
CA TYR A 806 4.50 -4.36 -27.64
C TYR A 806 5.23 -3.60 -26.54
N HIS A 807 4.55 -2.62 -25.94
CA HIS A 807 5.03 -1.86 -24.79
C HIS A 807 3.93 -1.75 -23.71
N PHE A 808 4.34 -1.34 -22.51
CA PHE A 808 3.41 -0.89 -21.48
C PHE A 808 3.05 0.57 -21.76
N ALA A 809 1.78 0.85 -22.02
CA ALA A 809 1.26 2.20 -22.22
C ALA A 809 0.46 2.63 -21.00
N LEU A 810 0.49 3.91 -20.62
CA LEU A 810 -0.37 4.40 -19.55
C LEU A 810 -1.86 4.24 -19.88
N LYS A 811 -2.59 3.57 -18.99
CA LYS A 811 -4.04 3.37 -19.06
C LYS A 811 -4.75 4.39 -18.16
N ASP A 812 -5.88 4.92 -18.61
CA ASP A 812 -6.76 5.81 -17.82
C ASP A 812 -6.05 6.93 -17.05
N SER A 813 -5.01 7.44 -17.69
CA SER A 813 -4.10 8.38 -17.10
C SER A 813 -4.59 9.80 -17.36
N VAL A 814 -4.56 10.64 -16.31
CA VAL A 814 -4.76 12.10 -16.46
C VAL A 814 -3.82 12.66 -17.53
N PHE A 815 -2.64 12.06 -17.72
CA PHE A 815 -1.67 12.46 -18.75
C PHE A 815 -2.20 12.26 -20.18
N ASN A 816 -3.17 11.37 -20.43
CA ASN A 816 -3.81 11.24 -21.75
C ASN A 816 -4.85 12.32 -22.00
N ARG A 817 -5.19 13.09 -20.97
CA ARG A 817 -6.17 14.18 -21.00
C ARG A 817 -5.50 15.54 -20.97
N ILE A 818 -4.18 15.61 -20.91
CA ILE A 818 -3.41 16.84 -20.73
C ILE A 818 -2.37 16.96 -21.84
N SER A 819 -2.15 18.18 -22.31
CA SER A 819 -1.17 18.49 -23.35
C SER A 819 -0.68 19.92 -23.24
N LEU A 820 0.63 20.11 -23.41
CA LEU A 820 1.25 21.43 -23.66
C LEU A 820 1.47 21.67 -25.16
N GLY A 821 1.26 20.64 -25.99
CA GLY A 821 1.53 20.66 -27.43
C GLY A 821 2.04 19.33 -27.96
N GLU A 822 2.28 18.35 -27.10
CA GLU A 822 2.80 17.02 -27.46
C GLU A 822 1.71 16.00 -27.79
N LYS A 823 0.43 16.33 -27.59
CA LYS A 823 -0.74 15.45 -27.86
C LYS A 823 -1.89 16.23 -28.47
N ILE A 824 -2.77 15.51 -29.18
CA ILE A 824 -4.05 16.02 -29.66
C ILE A 824 -5.14 15.59 -28.68
N LEU A 825 -5.89 16.55 -28.16
CA LEU A 825 -6.99 16.34 -27.24
C LEU A 825 -8.33 16.31 -27.96
N PHE A 826 -8.51 17.12 -29.02
CA PHE A 826 -9.71 17.09 -29.86
C PHE A 826 -9.63 15.98 -30.91
N GLN A 827 -10.35 14.88 -30.65
CA GLN A 827 -10.39 13.71 -31.53
C GLN A 827 -11.54 13.74 -32.55
N ASP A 828 -12.48 14.68 -32.40
CA ASP A 828 -13.68 14.83 -33.25
C ASP A 828 -13.37 15.50 -34.60
N THR A 829 -12.19 16.12 -34.73
CA THR A 829 -11.67 16.66 -35.98
C THR A 829 -10.55 15.75 -36.45
N ASN A 830 -10.68 15.09 -37.61
CA ASN A 830 -9.56 14.39 -38.25
C ASN A 830 -8.36 15.35 -38.33
N PRO A 831 -7.31 15.19 -37.50
CA PRO A 831 -6.31 16.23 -37.37
C PRO A 831 -5.42 16.25 -38.61
N SER A 832 -5.08 17.45 -39.08
CA SER A 832 -4.26 17.59 -40.29
C SER A 832 -2.88 16.93 -40.12
N SER A 833 -2.26 16.53 -41.22
CA SER A 833 -0.91 15.99 -41.22
C SER A 833 0.09 16.99 -40.61
N GLU A 834 -0.11 18.29 -40.82
CA GLU A 834 0.69 19.35 -40.19
C GLU A 834 0.51 19.38 -38.69
N LYS A 835 -0.71 19.32 -38.15
CA LYS A 835 -0.94 19.28 -36.69
C LYS A 835 -0.24 18.08 -36.06
N LYS A 836 -0.34 16.90 -36.70
CA LYS A 836 0.36 15.68 -36.26
C LYS A 836 1.89 15.82 -36.32
N ALA A 837 2.43 16.46 -37.34
CA ALA A 837 3.87 16.73 -37.42
C ALA A 837 4.32 17.75 -36.36
N GLY A 838 3.50 18.77 -36.10
CA GLY A 838 3.74 19.79 -35.07
C GLY A 838 3.83 19.21 -33.67
N ILE A 839 2.89 18.33 -33.29
CA ILE A 839 2.93 17.68 -31.96
C ILE A 839 4.17 16.79 -31.79
N GLN A 840 4.57 16.07 -32.84
CA GLN A 840 5.75 15.21 -32.81
C GLN A 840 7.03 16.04 -32.68
N ALA A 841 7.11 17.16 -33.41
CA ALA A 841 8.21 18.10 -33.31
C ALA A 841 8.27 18.75 -31.92
N PHE A 842 7.12 19.13 -31.35
CA PHE A 842 7.05 19.70 -30.00
C PHE A 842 7.50 18.68 -28.94
N ALA A 843 7.01 17.44 -29.02
CA ALA A 843 7.40 16.34 -28.13
C ALA A 843 8.91 16.04 -28.19
N ALA A 844 9.52 16.21 -29.37
CA ALA A 844 10.95 16.05 -29.59
C ALA A 844 11.78 17.31 -29.23
N GLU A 845 11.17 18.33 -28.62
CA GLU A 845 11.77 19.64 -28.30
C GLU A 845 12.32 20.40 -29.53
N LYS A 846 11.86 20.05 -30.74
CA LYS A 846 12.20 20.72 -32.00
C LYS A 846 11.28 21.90 -32.24
N TYR A 847 11.33 22.90 -31.36
CA TYR A 847 10.34 23.97 -31.31
C TYR A 847 10.23 24.79 -32.60
N GLU A 848 11.33 25.03 -33.33
CA GLU A 848 11.28 25.71 -34.62
C GLU A 848 10.45 24.95 -35.66
N MET A 849 10.61 23.63 -35.72
CA MET A 849 9.80 22.79 -36.60
C MET A 849 8.34 22.76 -36.14
N ALA A 850 8.11 22.66 -34.83
CA ALA A 850 6.76 22.67 -34.27
C ALA A 850 6.01 23.96 -34.62
N ILE A 851 6.68 25.12 -34.48
CA ILE A 851 6.14 26.44 -34.86
C ILE A 851 5.72 26.45 -36.32
N ALA A 852 6.60 26.03 -37.24
CA ALA A 852 6.31 26.02 -38.67
C ALA A 852 5.12 25.12 -39.02
N TYR A 853 5.04 23.92 -38.41
CA TYR A 853 3.93 23.01 -38.63
C TYR A 853 2.61 23.52 -38.05
N PHE A 854 2.59 24.08 -36.84
CA PHE A 854 1.37 24.64 -36.26
C PHE A 854 0.89 25.87 -37.04
N GLN A 855 1.79 26.73 -37.50
CA GLN A 855 1.43 27.85 -38.40
C GLN A 855 0.75 27.34 -39.68
N LYS A 856 1.32 26.30 -40.32
CA LYS A 856 0.72 25.70 -41.52
C LYS A 856 -0.63 25.03 -41.24
N SER A 857 -0.77 24.39 -40.09
CA SER A 857 -2.07 23.85 -39.64
C SER A 857 -3.14 24.94 -39.49
N LEU A 858 -2.78 26.09 -38.91
CA LEU A 858 -3.69 27.23 -38.71
C LEU A 858 -4.03 27.99 -40.00
N GLN A 859 -3.20 27.91 -41.05
CA GLN A 859 -3.57 28.42 -42.38
C GLN A 859 -4.78 27.65 -42.96
N ASN A 860 -4.86 26.34 -42.68
CA ASN A 860 -5.96 25.48 -43.15
C ASN A 860 -7.18 25.56 -42.23
N MET A 861 -6.97 25.64 -40.92
CA MET A 861 -8.04 25.71 -39.92
C MET A 861 -7.76 26.84 -38.91
N PRO A 862 -8.04 28.11 -39.27
CA PRO A 862 -7.75 29.26 -38.41
C PRO A 862 -8.49 29.24 -37.07
N ASN A 863 -9.65 28.57 -37.00
CA ASN A 863 -10.50 28.50 -35.82
C ASN A 863 -10.18 27.30 -34.90
N ASP A 864 -8.94 26.82 -34.87
CA ASP A 864 -8.49 25.73 -33.99
C ASP A 864 -7.77 26.29 -32.75
N PRO A 865 -8.48 26.54 -31.63
CA PRO A 865 -7.87 27.15 -30.45
C PRO A 865 -6.84 26.24 -29.76
N GLU A 866 -6.93 24.92 -29.91
CA GLU A 866 -5.91 24.00 -29.39
C GLU A 866 -4.58 24.23 -30.12
N THR A 867 -4.61 24.29 -31.46
CA THR A 867 -3.40 24.52 -32.26
C THR A 867 -2.82 25.92 -32.04
N HIS A 868 -3.66 26.95 -31.86
CA HIS A 868 -3.20 28.31 -31.49
C HIS A 868 -2.43 28.29 -30.16
N ILE A 869 -2.96 27.64 -29.13
CA ILE A 869 -2.27 27.51 -27.84
C ILE A 869 -0.95 26.76 -28.01
N TYR A 870 -0.92 25.67 -28.79
CA TYR A 870 0.31 24.91 -29.04
C TYR A 870 1.37 25.70 -29.80
N LEU A 871 0.96 26.52 -30.78
CA LEU A 871 1.85 27.46 -31.44
C LEU A 871 2.48 28.44 -30.45
N GLN A 872 1.66 29.07 -29.60
CA GLN A 872 2.14 30.02 -28.59
C GLN A 872 3.03 29.33 -27.54
N ASN A 873 2.72 28.09 -27.17
CA ASN A 873 3.55 27.30 -26.27
C ASN A 873 4.91 26.95 -26.86
N ALA A 874 4.98 26.64 -28.17
CA ALA A 874 6.22 26.38 -28.89
C ALA A 874 7.09 27.63 -29.02
N LEU A 875 6.47 28.79 -29.29
CA LEU A 875 7.14 30.09 -29.28
C LEU A 875 7.72 30.42 -27.91
N ALA A 876 6.94 30.20 -26.84
CA ALA A 876 7.39 30.40 -25.46
C ALA A 876 8.53 29.44 -25.08
N ALA A 877 8.44 28.16 -25.45
CA ALA A 877 9.46 27.16 -25.18
C ALA A 877 10.79 27.50 -25.87
N ARG A 878 10.74 27.93 -27.13
CA ARG A 878 11.90 28.41 -27.88
C ARG A 878 12.56 29.62 -27.21
N HIS A 879 11.76 30.55 -26.68
CA HIS A 879 12.25 31.74 -25.99
C HIS A 879 12.98 31.41 -24.67
N GLY A 880 12.63 30.31 -24.00
CA GLY A 880 13.31 29.81 -22.81
C GLY A 880 12.93 30.47 -21.47
N LYS A 881 12.38 31.70 -21.48
CA LYS A 881 11.77 32.34 -20.29
C LYS A 881 10.25 32.19 -20.33
N VAL A 882 9.71 31.32 -19.48
CA VAL A 882 8.30 30.96 -19.48
C VAL A 882 7.63 31.08 -18.11
N LEU A 883 6.36 31.44 -18.09
CA LEU A 883 5.44 31.23 -16.97
C LEU A 883 4.34 30.29 -17.43
N LYS A 884 4.04 29.25 -16.65
CA LYS A 884 3.02 28.26 -17.02
C LYS A 884 1.74 28.47 -16.21
N ILE A 885 0.61 28.49 -16.90
CA ILE A 885 -0.73 28.35 -16.33
C ILE A 885 -1.43 27.16 -17.00
N ALA A 886 -2.59 26.76 -16.48
CA ALA A 886 -3.36 25.67 -17.05
C ALA A 886 -4.82 26.06 -17.30
N VAL A 887 -5.49 25.33 -18.19
CA VAL A 887 -6.91 25.44 -18.47
C VAL A 887 -7.54 24.05 -18.49
N SER A 888 -8.67 23.85 -17.80
CA SER A 888 -9.42 22.59 -17.82
C SER A 888 -10.78 22.79 -18.47
N VAL A 889 -11.07 21.99 -19.49
CA VAL A 889 -12.24 22.12 -20.37
C VAL A 889 -12.88 20.77 -20.68
N PRO A 890 -14.17 20.73 -21.07
CA PRO A 890 -14.91 19.48 -21.25
C PRO A 890 -14.81 18.95 -22.69
N ILE A 891 -13.60 18.59 -23.15
CA ILE A 891 -13.37 18.19 -24.55
C ILE A 891 -14.17 16.94 -24.92
N GLY A 892 -14.23 15.91 -24.06
CA GLY A 892 -14.87 14.65 -24.42
C GLY A 892 -16.38 14.62 -24.23
N SER A 893 -16.96 15.46 -23.37
CA SER A 893 -18.41 15.56 -23.20
C SER A 893 -19.03 16.69 -24.03
N ASN A 894 -18.35 17.84 -24.17
CA ASN A 894 -18.87 19.01 -24.87
C ASN A 894 -17.77 19.78 -25.63
N PRO A 895 -17.27 19.26 -26.76
CA PRO A 895 -16.12 19.82 -27.48
C PRO A 895 -16.35 21.26 -27.97
N ASN A 896 -17.58 21.64 -28.31
CA ASN A 896 -17.88 23.02 -28.72
C ASN A 896 -17.73 24.00 -27.57
N VAL A 897 -18.25 23.67 -26.38
CA VAL A 897 -18.05 24.48 -25.17
C VAL A 897 -16.57 24.57 -24.81
N ALA A 898 -15.83 23.47 -24.94
CA ALA A 898 -14.38 23.48 -24.74
C ALA A 898 -13.67 24.44 -25.71
N ARG A 899 -14.04 24.44 -27.01
CA ARG A 899 -13.50 25.40 -27.99
C ARG A 899 -13.79 26.84 -27.61
N GLU A 900 -15.03 27.16 -27.21
CA GLU A 900 -15.41 28.53 -26.81
C GLU A 900 -14.53 29.06 -25.67
N ILE A 901 -14.28 28.23 -24.64
CA ILE A 901 -13.41 28.57 -23.51
C ILE A 901 -11.97 28.76 -24.00
N LEU A 902 -11.45 27.79 -24.77
CA LEU A 902 -10.07 27.84 -25.26
C LEU A 902 -9.82 29.03 -26.22
N GLN A 903 -10.81 29.47 -27.00
CA GLN A 903 -10.69 30.67 -27.83
C GLN A 903 -10.39 31.92 -26.99
N GLY A 904 -11.09 32.10 -25.86
CA GLY A 904 -10.82 33.22 -24.95
C GLY A 904 -9.42 33.17 -24.35
N VAL A 905 -9.00 31.97 -23.93
CA VAL A 905 -7.68 31.72 -23.33
C VAL A 905 -6.55 31.90 -24.35
N ALA A 906 -6.71 31.34 -25.55
CA ALA A 906 -5.75 31.43 -26.65
C ALA A 906 -5.54 32.86 -27.12
N GLN A 907 -6.63 33.64 -27.24
CA GLN A 907 -6.53 35.04 -27.63
C GLN A 907 -5.79 35.88 -26.58
N ALA A 908 -6.09 35.68 -25.29
CA ALA A 908 -5.34 36.36 -24.22
C ALA A 908 -3.86 35.96 -24.22
N GLN A 909 -3.55 34.68 -24.46
CA GLN A 909 -2.17 34.19 -24.56
C GLN A 909 -1.42 34.85 -25.73
N ASP A 910 -2.05 34.90 -26.90
CA ASP A 910 -1.49 35.53 -28.09
C ASP A 910 -1.16 37.01 -27.85
N GLU A 911 -2.14 37.77 -27.38
CA GLU A 911 -1.97 39.20 -27.10
C GLU A 911 -0.88 39.49 -26.05
N VAL A 912 -0.80 38.67 -24.99
CA VAL A 912 0.22 38.83 -23.94
C VAL A 912 1.61 38.47 -24.45
N ASN A 913 1.75 37.36 -25.18
CA ASN A 913 3.04 36.92 -25.70
C ASN A 913 3.57 37.86 -26.78
N ASN A 914 2.70 38.36 -27.67
CA ASN A 914 3.06 39.32 -28.70
C ASN A 914 3.49 40.69 -28.14
N LYS A 915 3.07 41.02 -26.90
CA LYS A 915 3.53 42.20 -26.14
C LYS A 915 4.83 41.96 -25.35
N GLY A 916 5.51 40.84 -25.56
CA GLY A 916 6.76 40.49 -24.86
C GLY A 916 6.55 39.76 -23.52
N GLY A 917 5.32 39.33 -23.23
CA GLY A 917 4.99 38.56 -22.04
C GLY A 917 4.98 39.36 -20.73
N ILE A 918 5.13 38.66 -19.61
CA ILE A 918 5.09 39.23 -18.26
C ILE A 918 6.52 39.48 -17.79
N GLN A 919 6.99 40.72 -17.91
CA GLN A 919 8.37 41.11 -17.59
C GLN A 919 9.39 40.24 -18.37
N GLY A 920 9.14 40.02 -19.66
CA GLY A 920 9.99 39.19 -20.53
C GLY A 920 9.80 37.68 -20.38
N TYR A 921 8.79 37.21 -19.65
CA TYR A 921 8.44 35.78 -19.60
C TYR A 921 7.19 35.53 -20.45
N LEU A 922 7.29 34.64 -21.44
CA LEU A 922 6.15 34.26 -22.26
C LEU A 922 5.24 33.27 -21.52
N LEU A 923 3.94 33.37 -21.76
CA LEU A 923 2.92 32.53 -21.16
C LEU A 923 2.80 31.20 -21.91
N GLN A 924 2.92 30.09 -21.19
CA GLN A 924 2.55 28.75 -21.64
C GLN A 924 1.25 28.31 -20.99
N ILE A 925 0.39 27.65 -21.76
CA ILE A 925 -0.92 27.19 -21.33
C ILE A 925 -1.03 25.69 -21.53
N GLU A 926 -1.17 24.95 -20.43
CA GLU A 926 -1.39 23.52 -20.44
C GLU A 926 -2.89 23.22 -20.46
N ILE A 927 -3.35 22.49 -21.49
CA ILE A 927 -4.76 22.18 -21.67
C ILE A 927 -5.06 20.83 -21.02
N ALA A 928 -6.17 20.74 -20.28
CA ALA A 928 -6.69 19.49 -19.72
C ALA A 928 -8.15 19.24 -20.11
N ASN A 929 -8.49 17.96 -20.30
CA ASN A 929 -9.84 17.49 -20.58
C ASN A 929 -10.52 16.84 -19.38
N ASP A 930 -11.46 17.54 -18.75
CA ASP A 930 -12.23 17.04 -17.59
C ASP A 930 -13.57 16.36 -17.92
N ASP A 931 -14.02 16.37 -19.18
CA ASP A 931 -15.32 15.85 -19.61
C ASP A 931 -16.52 16.36 -18.78
N ASN A 932 -16.45 17.53 -18.12
CA ASN A 932 -17.43 17.96 -17.09
C ASN A 932 -17.65 16.92 -15.98
N ASN A 933 -16.75 15.95 -15.81
CA ASN A 933 -16.94 14.86 -14.87
C ASN A 933 -16.25 15.21 -13.53
N PRO A 934 -16.98 15.22 -12.40
CA PRO A 934 -16.41 15.56 -11.08
C PRO A 934 -15.21 14.71 -10.65
N ASP A 935 -15.17 13.41 -10.98
CA ASP A 935 -14.03 12.54 -10.66
C ASP A 935 -12.80 12.85 -11.49
N ILE A 936 -13.00 13.12 -12.79
CA ILE A 936 -11.91 13.48 -13.70
C ILE A 936 -11.38 14.87 -13.33
N ALA A 937 -12.26 15.81 -12.99
CA ALA A 937 -11.89 17.14 -12.49
C ALA A 937 -11.01 17.05 -11.23
N ARG A 938 -11.35 16.18 -10.26
CA ARG A 938 -10.49 15.92 -9.09
C ARG A 938 -9.11 15.40 -9.48
N LYS A 939 -9.02 14.48 -10.44
CA LYS A 939 -7.75 13.92 -10.93
C LYS A 939 -6.89 15.00 -11.61
N ILE A 940 -7.49 15.85 -12.43
CA ILE A 940 -6.82 16.98 -13.09
C ILE A 940 -6.37 18.03 -12.07
N ALA A 941 -7.20 18.36 -11.08
CA ALA A 941 -6.84 19.30 -10.02
C ALA A 941 -5.64 18.80 -9.21
N ASN A 942 -5.62 17.51 -8.83
CA ASN A 942 -4.48 16.90 -8.14
C ASN A 942 -3.20 16.96 -8.99
N TYR A 943 -3.30 16.68 -10.29
CA TYR A 943 -2.19 16.83 -11.23
C TYR A 943 -1.68 18.27 -11.26
N PHE A 944 -2.54 19.28 -11.44
CA PHE A 944 -2.09 20.67 -11.48
C PHE A 944 -1.46 21.14 -10.16
N VAL A 945 -1.99 20.68 -9.03
CA VAL A 945 -1.45 20.99 -7.70
C VAL A 945 -0.05 20.39 -7.51
N SER A 946 0.19 19.16 -8.00
CA SER A 946 1.49 18.49 -7.91
C SER A 946 2.54 19.10 -8.84
N HIS A 947 2.14 19.72 -9.96
CA HIS A 947 3.04 20.36 -10.92
C HIS A 947 3.29 21.84 -10.55
N LYS A 948 4.25 22.07 -9.65
CA LYS A 948 4.55 23.39 -9.04
C LYS A 948 4.83 24.52 -10.03
N GLN A 949 5.27 24.20 -11.25
CA GLN A 949 5.47 25.15 -12.35
C GLN A 949 4.18 25.81 -12.84
N ILE A 950 3.01 25.20 -12.60
CA ILE A 950 1.70 25.78 -12.93
C ILE A 950 1.34 26.80 -11.86
N LEU A 951 1.19 28.07 -12.24
CA LEU A 951 0.97 29.16 -11.29
C LEU A 951 -0.51 29.47 -11.01
N ALA A 952 -1.39 29.15 -11.97
CA ALA A 952 -2.82 29.34 -11.86
C ALA A 952 -3.58 28.42 -12.83
N VAL A 953 -4.87 28.23 -12.59
CA VAL A 953 -5.76 27.39 -13.40
C VAL A 953 -7.03 28.15 -13.78
N ILE A 954 -7.40 28.08 -15.05
CA ILE A 954 -8.69 28.54 -15.58
C ILE A 954 -9.59 27.31 -15.71
N ALA A 955 -10.48 27.10 -14.75
CA ALA A 955 -11.29 25.88 -14.65
C ALA A 955 -12.42 26.03 -13.62
N HIS A 956 -13.43 25.17 -13.58
CA HIS A 956 -13.83 24.21 -14.61
C HIS A 956 -15.03 24.78 -15.39
N ASN A 957 -15.47 24.08 -16.44
CA ASN A 957 -16.67 24.49 -17.17
C ASN A 957 -17.94 24.31 -16.32
N ALA A 958 -18.27 23.05 -15.99
CA ALA A 958 -19.45 22.71 -15.20
C ALA A 958 -19.24 23.02 -13.72
N SER A 959 -20.36 23.32 -13.05
CA SER A 959 -20.34 23.75 -11.65
C SER A 959 -20.06 22.61 -10.67
N ASP A 960 -20.55 21.42 -10.94
CA ASP A 960 -20.25 20.20 -10.19
C ASP A 960 -18.76 19.83 -10.28
N ALA A 961 -18.15 19.91 -11.46
CA ALA A 961 -16.72 19.75 -11.66
C ALA A 961 -15.90 20.81 -10.88
N SER A 962 -16.32 22.08 -10.94
CA SER A 962 -15.67 23.18 -10.21
C SER A 962 -15.73 22.97 -8.70
N VAL A 963 -16.90 22.62 -8.16
CA VAL A 963 -17.09 22.35 -6.74
C VAL A 963 -16.26 21.13 -6.29
N ALA A 964 -16.22 20.08 -7.10
CA ALA A 964 -15.44 18.87 -6.81
C ALA A 964 -13.93 19.10 -6.73
N ALA A 965 -13.38 20.00 -7.54
CA ALA A 965 -11.96 20.35 -7.56
C ALA A 965 -11.57 21.42 -6.53
N CYS A 966 -12.56 22.13 -5.99
CA CYS A 966 -12.38 23.36 -5.23
C CYS A 966 -11.47 23.21 -4.00
N GLU A 967 -11.72 22.19 -3.17
CA GLU A 967 -10.89 21.91 -2.00
C GLU A 967 -9.46 21.53 -2.35
N ILE A 968 -9.25 20.87 -3.50
CA ILE A 968 -7.93 20.42 -3.95
C ILE A 968 -7.07 21.63 -4.30
N TYR A 969 -7.61 22.61 -5.04
CA TYR A 969 -6.91 23.85 -5.34
C TYR A 969 -6.60 24.65 -4.07
N GLN A 970 -7.56 24.73 -3.13
CA GLN A 970 -7.36 25.41 -1.86
C GLN A 970 -6.23 24.76 -1.04
N LYS A 971 -6.27 23.44 -0.84
CA LYS A 971 -5.22 22.69 -0.11
C LYS A 971 -3.87 22.78 -0.81
N GLY A 972 -3.88 22.76 -2.15
CA GLY A 972 -2.71 22.86 -3.01
C GLY A 972 -2.13 24.26 -3.17
N LYS A 973 -2.77 25.27 -2.57
CA LYS A 973 -2.42 26.70 -2.70
C LYS A 973 -2.26 27.11 -4.16
N LEU A 974 -3.15 26.64 -5.04
CA LEU A 974 -3.11 26.93 -6.47
C LEU A 974 -4.31 27.81 -6.82
N VAL A 975 -4.04 29.01 -7.36
CA VAL A 975 -5.11 29.93 -7.78
C VAL A 975 -5.95 29.27 -8.87
N ASN A 976 -7.25 29.18 -8.64
CA ASN A 976 -8.25 28.77 -9.62
C ASN A 976 -9.20 29.93 -9.89
N ILE A 977 -9.40 30.28 -11.16
CA ILE A 977 -10.43 31.24 -11.59
C ILE A 977 -11.41 30.51 -12.51
N SER A 978 -12.66 30.34 -12.05
CA SER A 978 -13.71 29.75 -12.88
C SER A 978 -14.35 30.79 -13.81
N PRO A 979 -14.31 30.59 -15.13
CA PRO A 979 -14.91 31.52 -16.08
C PRO A 979 -16.41 31.27 -16.33
N THR A 980 -16.91 30.07 -16.01
CA THR A 980 -18.25 29.65 -16.44
C THR A 980 -19.09 28.96 -15.36
N SER A 981 -18.54 28.70 -14.16
CA SER A 981 -19.32 28.12 -13.07
C SER A 981 -20.06 29.18 -12.26
N PHE A 982 -21.37 28.97 -12.13
CA PHE A 982 -22.26 29.90 -11.44
C PHE A 982 -22.61 29.47 -10.02
N SER A 983 -22.28 28.23 -9.60
CA SER A 983 -22.73 27.68 -8.32
C SER A 983 -22.38 28.58 -7.13
N LEU A 984 -23.36 28.77 -6.25
CA LEU A 984 -23.20 29.51 -5.01
C LEU A 984 -22.20 28.83 -4.07
N LYS A 985 -21.99 27.50 -4.19
CA LYS A 985 -21.04 26.73 -3.37
C LYS A 985 -19.57 27.07 -3.64
N LEU A 986 -19.25 27.75 -4.75
CA LEU A 986 -17.89 28.25 -4.98
C LEU A 986 -17.58 29.49 -4.12
N SER A 987 -18.59 30.28 -3.77
CA SER A 987 -18.43 31.49 -2.96
C SER A 987 -17.89 31.09 -1.59
N GLY A 988 -16.68 31.54 -1.25
CA GLY A 988 -16.06 31.24 0.04
C GLY A 988 -15.48 29.82 0.17
N CYS A 989 -15.42 29.03 -0.91
CA CYS A 989 -14.79 27.70 -0.87
C CYS A 989 -13.31 27.76 -0.44
N GLY A 990 -12.61 28.85 -0.77
CA GLY A 990 -11.24 29.04 -0.34
C GLY A 990 -10.62 30.33 -0.83
N SER A 991 -9.57 30.78 -0.15
CA SER A 991 -8.83 32.00 -0.47
C SER A 991 -8.10 31.96 -1.83
N TYR A 992 -7.93 30.77 -2.43
CA TYR A 992 -7.33 30.55 -3.75
C TYR A 992 -8.34 30.37 -4.88
N VAL A 993 -9.65 30.38 -4.59
CA VAL A 993 -10.70 30.16 -5.58
C VAL A 993 -11.41 31.48 -5.88
N PHE A 994 -11.57 31.78 -7.16
CA PHE A 994 -12.17 32.99 -7.69
C PHE A 994 -13.05 32.66 -8.89
N ARG A 995 -13.90 33.60 -9.32
CA ARG A 995 -14.65 33.46 -10.58
C ARG A 995 -14.81 34.77 -11.33
N THR A 996 -14.65 34.73 -12.65
CA THR A 996 -15.04 35.83 -13.55
C THR A 996 -16.48 35.69 -14.03
N ALA A 997 -17.05 34.48 -13.93
CA ALA A 997 -18.49 34.26 -14.03
C ALA A 997 -19.24 35.07 -12.96
N PRO A 998 -20.40 35.67 -13.31
CA PRO A 998 -21.27 36.30 -12.33
C PRO A 998 -21.81 35.28 -11.30
N ASN A 999 -22.28 35.80 -10.17
CA ASN A 999 -23.08 35.00 -9.26
C ASN A 999 -24.44 34.65 -9.92
N LEU A 1000 -24.86 33.39 -9.80
CA LEU A 1000 -26.09 32.85 -10.39
C LEU A 1000 -27.34 33.69 -10.17
N ARG A 1001 -27.46 34.30 -8.99
CA ARG A 1001 -28.62 35.11 -8.61
C ARG A 1001 -28.92 36.22 -9.60
N PHE A 1002 -27.91 36.85 -10.19
CA PHE A 1002 -28.10 37.93 -11.16
C PHE A 1002 -28.69 37.44 -12.49
N LEU A 1003 -28.32 36.23 -12.92
CA LEU A 1003 -28.90 35.60 -14.10
C LEU A 1003 -30.36 35.22 -13.86
N ALA A 1004 -30.66 34.65 -12.69
CA ALA A 1004 -32.01 34.28 -12.30
C ALA A 1004 -32.95 35.48 -12.17
N ASP A 1005 -32.52 36.54 -11.49
CA ASP A 1005 -33.27 37.80 -11.34
C ASP A 1005 -33.58 38.41 -12.70
N SER A 1006 -32.62 38.40 -13.63
CA SER A 1006 -32.79 38.98 -14.97
C SER A 1006 -33.84 38.25 -15.81
N VAL A 1007 -33.78 36.91 -15.86
CA VAL A 1007 -34.77 36.12 -16.62
C VAL A 1007 -36.15 36.20 -15.98
N SER A 1008 -36.22 36.15 -14.64
CA SER A 1008 -37.48 36.25 -13.92
C SER A 1008 -38.15 37.62 -14.11
N HIS A 1009 -37.39 38.71 -13.96
CA HIS A 1009 -37.88 40.06 -14.20
C HIS A 1009 -38.46 40.21 -15.62
N TYR A 1010 -37.76 39.69 -16.63
CA TYR A 1010 -38.27 39.69 -18.01
C TYR A 1010 -39.55 38.86 -18.15
N ALA A 1011 -39.58 37.64 -17.59
CA ALA A 1011 -40.76 36.78 -17.66
C ALA A 1011 -42.01 37.45 -17.06
N ILE A 1012 -41.87 38.05 -15.87
CA ILE A 1012 -43.00 38.57 -15.10
C ILE A 1012 -43.41 39.99 -15.51
N ASN A 1013 -42.46 40.87 -15.81
CA ASN A 1013 -42.73 42.31 -15.99
C ASN A 1013 -42.75 42.74 -17.46
N ILE A 1014 -42.07 42.01 -18.34
CA ILE A 1014 -41.97 42.37 -19.76
C ILE A 1014 -42.80 41.42 -20.62
N ALA A 1015 -42.62 40.11 -20.44
CA ALA A 1015 -43.41 39.12 -21.17
C ALA A 1015 -44.84 38.99 -20.60
N GLY A 1016 -45.04 39.28 -19.31
CA GLY A 1016 -46.34 39.15 -18.65
C GLY A 1016 -46.78 37.69 -18.44
N THR A 1017 -45.83 36.78 -18.33
CA THR A 1017 -46.07 35.36 -17.97
C THR A 1017 -46.14 35.27 -16.45
N LYS A 1018 -47.30 34.97 -15.85
CA LYS A 1018 -47.48 35.05 -14.39
C LYS A 1018 -47.44 33.70 -13.68
N ASN A 1019 -47.61 32.57 -14.36
CA ASN A 1019 -47.67 31.24 -13.78
C ASN A 1019 -46.59 30.34 -14.43
N LEU A 1020 -45.43 30.24 -13.79
CA LEU A 1020 -44.26 29.55 -14.33
C LEU A 1020 -44.11 28.16 -13.73
N ALA A 1021 -44.05 27.14 -14.58
CA ALA A 1021 -43.54 25.83 -14.21
C ALA A 1021 -42.00 25.79 -14.35
N ILE A 1022 -41.33 24.95 -13.57
CA ILE A 1022 -39.87 24.78 -13.62
C ILE A 1022 -39.53 23.32 -13.92
N CYS A 1023 -38.63 23.12 -14.88
CA CYS A 1023 -37.95 21.84 -15.09
C CYS A 1023 -36.45 21.99 -14.86
N VAL A 1024 -35.90 21.18 -13.97
CA VAL A 1024 -34.52 21.29 -13.51
C VAL A 1024 -33.80 19.96 -13.68
N ASP A 1025 -32.49 19.98 -13.61
CA ASP A 1025 -31.69 18.77 -13.50
C ASP A 1025 -31.28 18.56 -12.04
N GLU A 1026 -31.93 17.62 -11.36
CA GLU A 1026 -31.73 17.40 -9.91
C GLU A 1026 -30.36 16.77 -9.58
N LYS A 1027 -29.56 16.38 -10.58
CA LYS A 1027 -28.17 15.95 -10.36
C LYS A 1027 -27.16 17.09 -10.54
N ALA A 1028 -27.58 18.25 -11.05
CA ALA A 1028 -26.72 19.41 -11.28
C ALA A 1028 -26.93 20.49 -10.19
N ILE A 1029 -25.89 20.72 -9.38
CA ILE A 1029 -25.96 21.58 -8.18
C ILE A 1029 -26.31 23.04 -8.51
N ASP A 1030 -25.78 23.57 -9.61
CA ASP A 1030 -26.10 24.92 -10.07
C ASP A 1030 -27.53 25.03 -10.59
N ASN A 1031 -28.07 23.99 -11.24
CA ASN A 1031 -29.44 24.00 -11.72
C ASN A 1031 -30.45 23.99 -10.55
N GLN A 1032 -30.17 23.21 -9.49
CA GLN A 1032 -30.95 23.30 -8.24
C GLN A 1032 -30.92 24.72 -7.67
N SER A 1033 -29.73 25.32 -7.60
CA SER A 1033 -29.57 26.70 -7.12
C SER A 1033 -30.29 27.71 -8.04
N PHE A 1034 -30.35 27.44 -9.34
CA PHE A 1034 -31.02 28.30 -10.32
C PHE A 1034 -32.53 28.23 -10.11
N ARG A 1035 -33.10 27.02 -9.95
CA ARG A 1035 -34.52 26.83 -9.61
C ARG A 1035 -34.88 27.68 -8.39
N ASP A 1036 -34.10 27.59 -7.32
CA ASP A 1036 -34.42 28.25 -6.05
C ASP A 1036 -34.33 29.79 -6.16
N GLU A 1037 -33.29 30.32 -6.80
CA GLU A 1037 -33.14 31.77 -7.04
C GLU A 1037 -34.19 32.30 -8.03
N PHE A 1038 -34.50 31.54 -9.09
CA PHE A 1038 -35.51 31.92 -10.08
C PHE A 1038 -36.92 31.89 -9.48
N ALA A 1039 -37.25 30.87 -8.69
CA ALA A 1039 -38.51 30.80 -7.96
C ALA A 1039 -38.66 31.97 -6.99
N SER A 1040 -37.60 32.28 -6.23
CA SER A 1040 -37.58 33.40 -5.30
C SER A 1040 -37.77 34.75 -6.01
N ALA A 1041 -37.06 34.99 -7.11
CA ALA A 1041 -37.21 36.20 -7.92
C ALA A 1041 -38.61 36.31 -8.55
N THR A 1042 -39.18 35.18 -8.95
CA THR A 1042 -40.51 35.12 -9.57
C THR A 1042 -41.60 35.51 -8.58
N ILE A 1043 -41.55 34.96 -7.37
CA ILE A 1043 -42.49 35.32 -6.29
C ILE A 1043 -42.33 36.79 -5.91
N ALA A 1044 -41.09 37.28 -5.79
CA ALA A 1044 -40.83 38.69 -5.51
C ALA A 1044 -41.35 39.65 -6.61
N GLY A 1045 -41.42 39.19 -7.86
CA GLY A 1045 -42.02 39.91 -8.98
C GLY A 1045 -43.55 39.84 -9.06
N ALA A 1046 -44.23 39.22 -8.08
CA ALA A 1046 -45.66 38.90 -8.13
C ALA A 1046 -46.06 37.93 -9.27
N GLY A 1047 -45.19 36.95 -9.56
CA GLY A 1047 -45.53 35.74 -10.30
C GLY A 1047 -45.74 34.54 -9.36
N ASN A 1048 -46.28 33.45 -9.90
CA ASN A 1048 -46.54 32.19 -9.21
C ASN A 1048 -45.69 31.07 -9.80
N ILE A 1049 -45.25 30.13 -8.95
CA ILE A 1049 -44.60 28.89 -9.38
C ILE A 1049 -45.63 27.76 -9.39
N VAL A 1050 -45.83 27.16 -10.56
CA VAL A 1050 -46.72 26.01 -10.75
C VAL A 1050 -45.93 24.75 -10.40
N ASN A 1051 -46.44 24.01 -9.42
CA ASN A 1051 -45.77 22.81 -8.94
C ASN A 1051 -45.98 21.65 -9.93
N ILE A 1052 -44.89 21.19 -10.54
CA ILE A 1052 -44.86 20.00 -11.41
C ILE A 1052 -43.66 19.13 -11.04
N SER A 1053 -43.76 17.83 -11.31
CA SER A 1053 -42.60 16.94 -11.23
C SER A 1053 -41.86 16.95 -12.56
N CYS A 1054 -40.69 17.59 -12.63
CA CYS A 1054 -39.88 17.65 -13.84
C CYS A 1054 -38.38 17.66 -13.54
N ASP A 1055 -37.74 16.52 -13.80
CA ASP A 1055 -36.31 16.32 -13.62
C ASP A 1055 -35.63 15.76 -14.89
N PHE A 1056 -34.72 16.53 -15.49
CA PHE A 1056 -33.92 16.06 -16.64
C PHE A 1056 -32.98 14.89 -16.29
N SER A 1057 -32.71 14.65 -15.01
CA SER A 1057 -31.92 13.51 -14.51
C SER A 1057 -32.69 12.20 -14.40
N ALA A 1058 -34.02 12.28 -14.41
CA ALA A 1058 -34.89 11.13 -14.24
C ALA A 1058 -34.71 10.11 -15.40
N PRO A 1059 -34.61 8.81 -15.09
CA PRO A 1059 -34.53 7.76 -16.11
C PRO A 1059 -35.85 7.59 -16.89
N ASP A 1060 -36.98 7.89 -16.25
CA ASP A 1060 -38.35 7.80 -16.75
C ASP A 1060 -38.90 9.15 -17.25
N PHE A 1061 -38.01 10.04 -17.70
CA PHE A 1061 -38.37 11.37 -18.22
C PHE A 1061 -39.32 11.28 -19.43
N ASP A 1062 -40.54 11.80 -19.30
CA ASP A 1062 -41.56 11.88 -20.37
C ASP A 1062 -41.96 13.34 -20.65
N PRO A 1063 -41.50 13.94 -21.76
CA PRO A 1063 -41.78 15.33 -22.08
C PRO A 1063 -43.25 15.62 -22.40
N HIS A 1064 -44.02 14.65 -22.91
CA HIS A 1064 -45.44 14.87 -23.22
C HIS A 1064 -46.28 14.97 -21.96
N LYS A 1065 -46.05 14.05 -21.01
CA LYS A 1065 -46.72 14.08 -19.71
C LYS A 1065 -46.43 15.38 -18.96
N ILE A 1066 -45.17 15.80 -18.92
CA ILE A 1066 -44.75 17.04 -18.24
C ILE A 1066 -45.49 18.27 -18.79
N ILE A 1067 -45.64 18.39 -20.11
CA ILE A 1067 -46.35 19.54 -20.70
C ILE A 1067 -47.85 19.50 -20.39
N VAL A 1068 -48.46 18.31 -20.41
CA VAL A 1068 -49.88 18.14 -20.00
C VAL A 1068 -50.07 18.54 -18.54
N ASP A 1069 -49.19 18.07 -17.65
CA ASP A 1069 -49.22 18.39 -16.23
C ASP A 1069 -49.01 19.90 -15.98
N ALA A 1070 -48.08 20.54 -16.69
CA ALA A 1070 -47.86 21.99 -16.56
C ALA A 1070 -49.09 22.81 -16.98
N ILE A 1071 -49.69 22.50 -18.13
CA ILE A 1071 -50.86 23.23 -18.65
C ILE A 1071 -52.08 22.99 -17.75
N SER A 1072 -52.35 21.75 -17.35
CA SER A 1072 -53.49 21.40 -16.49
C SER A 1072 -53.41 22.05 -15.10
N ASN A 1073 -52.20 22.31 -14.59
CA ASN A 1073 -51.97 23.05 -13.35
C ASN A 1073 -51.89 24.58 -13.55
N GLY A 1074 -52.21 25.09 -14.74
CA GLY A 1074 -52.36 26.53 -14.99
C GLY A 1074 -51.08 27.28 -15.36
N ALA A 1075 -50.01 26.59 -15.77
CA ALA A 1075 -48.81 27.26 -16.25
C ALA A 1075 -49.06 28.00 -17.57
N ASP A 1076 -48.53 29.22 -17.69
CA ASP A 1076 -48.46 30.01 -18.93
C ASP A 1076 -47.02 30.19 -19.44
N GLY A 1077 -46.04 29.65 -18.71
CA GLY A 1077 -44.64 29.54 -19.13
C GLY A 1077 -43.88 28.41 -18.44
N LEU A 1078 -42.73 28.07 -19.00
CA LEU A 1078 -41.86 26.98 -18.53
C LEU A 1078 -40.40 27.45 -18.50
N PHE A 1079 -39.75 27.29 -17.35
CA PHE A 1079 -38.32 27.55 -17.17
C PHE A 1079 -37.51 26.24 -17.27
N LEU A 1080 -36.52 26.20 -18.17
CA LEU A 1080 -35.70 25.03 -18.48
C LEU A 1080 -34.27 25.18 -17.94
N ALA A 1081 -33.87 24.30 -17.03
CA ALA A 1081 -32.51 24.25 -16.48
C ALA A 1081 -31.86 22.85 -16.59
N PRO A 1082 -31.48 22.41 -17.81
CA PRO A 1082 -30.76 21.15 -18.00
C PRO A 1082 -29.27 21.27 -17.65
N HIS A 1083 -28.64 20.15 -17.27
CA HIS A 1083 -27.17 20.10 -17.25
C HIS A 1083 -26.63 20.28 -18.68
N ILE A 1084 -25.42 20.84 -18.82
CA ILE A 1084 -24.83 21.15 -20.14
C ILE A 1084 -24.66 19.89 -21.03
N ASP A 1085 -24.52 18.72 -20.41
CA ASP A 1085 -24.42 17.43 -21.12
C ASP A 1085 -25.77 16.74 -21.34
N ARG A 1086 -26.88 17.36 -20.93
CA ARG A 1086 -28.27 16.82 -21.02
C ARG A 1086 -29.24 17.78 -21.72
N ILE A 1087 -28.71 18.66 -22.58
CA ILE A 1087 -29.49 19.63 -23.37
C ILE A 1087 -30.59 18.96 -24.19
N SER A 1088 -30.34 17.78 -24.76
CA SER A 1088 -31.30 17.08 -25.63
C SER A 1088 -32.67 16.87 -24.97
N LYS A 1089 -32.73 16.49 -23.69
CA LYS A 1089 -34.00 16.31 -22.97
C LYS A 1089 -34.80 17.60 -22.83
N ALA A 1090 -34.12 18.74 -22.67
CA ALA A 1090 -34.79 20.04 -22.65
C ALA A 1090 -35.33 20.42 -24.03
N LEU A 1091 -34.65 20.02 -25.11
CA LEU A 1091 -35.14 20.21 -26.47
C LEU A 1091 -36.33 19.29 -26.80
N ASP A 1092 -36.31 18.04 -26.31
CA ASP A 1092 -37.46 17.14 -26.42
C ASP A 1092 -38.69 17.72 -25.71
N LEU A 1093 -38.50 18.35 -24.55
CA LEU A 1093 -39.55 19.06 -23.82
C LEU A 1093 -40.05 20.31 -24.57
N ALA A 1094 -39.13 21.11 -25.14
CA ALA A 1094 -39.49 22.25 -25.97
C ALA A 1094 -40.26 21.83 -27.23
N LYS A 1095 -39.92 20.69 -27.83
CA LYS A 1095 -40.66 20.10 -28.96
C LYS A 1095 -42.05 19.63 -28.55
N ALA A 1096 -42.18 18.93 -27.43
CA ALA A 1096 -43.47 18.50 -26.90
C ALA A 1096 -44.38 19.69 -26.53
N ASN A 1097 -43.80 20.84 -26.20
CA ASN A 1097 -44.54 22.07 -25.91
C ASN A 1097 -45.37 22.57 -27.12
N GLN A 1098 -44.90 22.39 -28.36
CA GLN A 1098 -45.56 22.86 -29.59
C GLN A 1098 -45.98 24.36 -29.53
N GLY A 1099 -45.20 25.18 -28.82
CA GLY A 1099 -45.46 26.61 -28.64
C GLY A 1099 -46.59 26.97 -27.67
N ARG A 1100 -47.11 26.02 -26.87
CA ARG A 1100 -48.22 26.25 -25.93
C ARG A 1100 -47.85 27.06 -24.69
N LEU A 1101 -46.63 26.87 -24.17
CA LEU A 1101 -46.07 27.62 -23.05
C LEU A 1101 -44.92 28.51 -23.52
N ARG A 1102 -44.78 29.71 -22.95
CA ARG A 1102 -43.59 30.54 -23.20
C ARG A 1102 -42.36 29.92 -22.56
N LEU A 1103 -41.26 29.83 -23.30
CA LEU A 1103 -40.04 29.17 -22.83
C LEU A 1103 -39.02 30.19 -22.29
N PHE A 1104 -38.52 29.90 -21.11
CA PHE A 1104 -37.39 30.57 -20.48
C PHE A 1104 -36.33 29.54 -20.13
N ALA A 1105 -35.08 29.94 -20.00
CA ALA A 1105 -34.04 28.96 -19.65
C ALA A 1105 -32.89 29.53 -18.83
N SER A 1106 -32.20 28.60 -18.18
CA SER A 1106 -30.85 28.82 -17.67
C SER A 1106 -29.86 29.07 -18.80
N THR A 1107 -28.71 29.64 -18.43
CA THR A 1107 -27.58 29.92 -19.33
C THR A 1107 -27.02 28.67 -20.01
N SER A 1108 -27.27 27.47 -19.48
CA SER A 1108 -26.84 26.19 -20.05
C SER A 1108 -27.37 25.94 -21.47
N LEU A 1109 -28.53 26.52 -21.82
CA LEU A 1109 -29.06 26.42 -23.19
C LEU A 1109 -28.41 27.38 -24.20
N TYR A 1110 -27.48 28.26 -23.79
CA TYR A 1110 -26.69 29.05 -24.74
C TYR A 1110 -25.59 28.17 -25.39
N THR A 1111 -25.97 27.40 -26.41
CA THR A 1111 -25.06 26.54 -27.18
C THR A 1111 -25.47 26.46 -28.65
N LEU A 1112 -24.52 26.13 -29.52
CA LEU A 1112 -24.81 25.82 -30.92
C LEU A 1112 -25.75 24.61 -31.07
N GLN A 1113 -25.63 23.61 -30.19
CA GLN A 1113 -26.50 22.43 -30.18
C GLN A 1113 -27.96 22.83 -30.00
N THR A 1114 -28.25 23.73 -29.05
CA THR A 1114 -29.60 24.26 -28.82
C THR A 1114 -30.19 24.82 -30.11
N LEU A 1115 -29.46 25.68 -30.82
CA LEU A 1115 -29.93 26.29 -32.07
C LEU A 1115 -30.14 25.26 -33.19
N GLN A 1116 -29.20 24.33 -33.35
CA GLN A 1116 -29.22 23.35 -34.44
C GLN A 1116 -30.29 22.27 -34.25
N GLN A 1117 -30.50 21.80 -33.02
CA GLN A 1117 -31.44 20.73 -32.71
C GLN A 1117 -32.84 21.27 -32.39
N GLY A 1118 -32.94 22.37 -31.64
CA GLY A 1118 -34.23 22.92 -31.21
C GLY A 1118 -34.99 23.66 -32.31
N LYS A 1119 -34.30 24.33 -33.25
CA LYS A 1119 -34.90 25.03 -34.40
C LYS A 1119 -36.16 25.83 -34.03
N GLY A 1120 -37.31 25.53 -34.66
CA GLY A 1120 -38.58 26.22 -34.42
C GLY A 1120 -39.21 25.92 -33.07
N ASP A 1121 -38.88 24.78 -32.45
CA ASP A 1121 -39.47 24.36 -31.17
C ASP A 1121 -39.02 25.24 -29.99
N ILE A 1122 -37.89 25.94 -30.15
CA ILE A 1122 -37.33 26.89 -29.19
C ILE A 1122 -37.46 28.35 -29.64
N ASN A 1123 -38.21 28.61 -30.71
CA ASN A 1123 -38.41 29.97 -31.20
C ASN A 1123 -39.04 30.84 -30.10
N GLY A 1124 -38.39 31.98 -29.81
CA GLY A 1124 -38.82 32.90 -28.78
C GLY A 1124 -38.35 32.57 -27.36
N LEU A 1125 -37.60 31.49 -27.15
CA LEU A 1125 -37.01 31.16 -25.85
C LEU A 1125 -36.07 32.28 -25.38
N VAL A 1126 -36.19 32.69 -24.11
CA VAL A 1126 -35.36 33.76 -23.51
C VAL A 1126 -34.49 33.22 -22.37
N LEU A 1127 -33.23 33.65 -22.34
CA LEU A 1127 -32.27 33.35 -21.27
C LEU A 1127 -31.32 34.53 -21.03
N ALA A 1128 -30.60 34.52 -19.91
CA ALA A 1128 -29.59 35.53 -19.58
C ALA A 1128 -28.16 34.99 -19.76
N VAL A 1129 -27.26 35.86 -20.24
CA VAL A 1129 -25.82 35.63 -20.36
C VAL A 1129 -25.03 36.82 -19.82
N PRO A 1130 -23.78 36.63 -19.33
CA PRO A 1130 -22.98 37.74 -18.81
C PRO A 1130 -22.44 38.69 -19.89
N TRP A 1131 -22.46 38.29 -21.17
CA TRP A 1131 -21.91 39.06 -22.27
C TRP A 1131 -22.48 38.58 -23.61
N GLU A 1132 -22.59 39.46 -24.61
CA GLU A 1132 -23.04 39.08 -25.96
C GLU A 1132 -22.28 39.89 -27.02
N ALA A 1133 -21.70 39.20 -28.01
CA ALA A 1133 -20.82 39.80 -29.00
C ALA A 1133 -21.48 40.92 -29.80
N ARG A 1134 -22.77 40.77 -30.14
CA ARG A 1134 -23.51 41.76 -30.92
C ARG A 1134 -23.73 43.09 -30.19
N ARG A 1135 -23.81 43.10 -28.84
CA ARG A 1135 -23.84 44.35 -28.06
C ARG A 1135 -22.46 45.01 -27.97
N ASN A 1136 -21.41 44.24 -28.24
CA ASN A 1136 -20.01 44.63 -28.03
C ASN A 1136 -19.21 44.65 -29.34
N PHE A 1137 -19.87 44.68 -30.51
CA PHE A 1137 -19.21 44.56 -31.81
C PHE A 1137 -18.21 45.69 -32.09
N ALA A 1138 -18.41 46.86 -31.47
CA ALA A 1138 -17.49 47.99 -31.55
C ALA A 1138 -16.21 47.80 -30.71
N SER A 1139 -16.21 46.90 -29.72
CA SER A 1139 -15.08 46.65 -28.82
C SER A 1139 -13.88 46.08 -29.57
N GLU A 1140 -12.68 46.46 -29.13
CA GLU A 1140 -11.43 45.97 -29.71
C GLU A 1140 -11.31 44.45 -29.60
N PHE A 1141 -11.73 43.89 -28.45
CA PHE A 1141 -11.78 42.44 -28.24
C PHE A 1141 -12.63 41.75 -29.31
N ALA A 1142 -13.87 42.17 -29.54
CA ALA A 1142 -14.76 41.51 -30.50
C ALA A 1142 -14.21 41.58 -31.94
N LYS A 1143 -13.58 42.70 -32.33
CA LYS A 1143 -12.93 42.86 -33.64
C LYS A 1143 -11.73 41.94 -33.80
N ASN A 1144 -10.87 41.87 -32.78
CA ASN A 1144 -9.69 41.00 -32.79
C ASN A 1144 -10.10 39.52 -32.77
N SER A 1145 -11.11 39.16 -31.98
CA SER A 1145 -11.69 37.82 -31.97
C SER A 1145 -12.23 37.43 -33.33
N GLN A 1146 -13.01 38.29 -34.00
CA GLN A 1146 -13.54 38.01 -35.34
C GLN A 1146 -12.42 37.78 -36.36
N LYS A 1147 -11.34 38.55 -36.28
CA LYS A 1147 -10.16 38.39 -37.13
C LYS A 1147 -9.41 37.08 -36.86
N LEU A 1148 -9.25 36.71 -35.59
CA LEU A 1148 -8.51 35.52 -35.17
C LEU A 1148 -9.27 34.22 -35.45
N TRP A 1149 -10.57 34.20 -35.14
CA TRP A 1149 -11.39 32.98 -35.14
C TRP A 1149 -12.26 32.82 -36.39
N ASN A 1150 -12.32 33.83 -37.25
CA ASN A 1150 -13.24 33.90 -38.40
C ASN A 1150 -14.70 33.58 -38.02
N SER A 1151 -15.09 33.87 -36.78
CA SER A 1151 -16.40 33.59 -36.20
C SER A 1151 -16.64 34.48 -34.99
N LEU A 1152 -17.91 34.67 -34.63
CA LEU A 1152 -18.28 35.37 -33.41
C LEU A 1152 -17.97 34.50 -32.20
N VAL A 1153 -17.25 35.07 -31.23
CA VAL A 1153 -16.99 34.44 -29.93
C VAL A 1153 -18.19 34.57 -28.99
N THR A 1154 -18.24 33.72 -27.97
CA THR A 1154 -19.35 33.69 -27.00
C THR A 1154 -18.98 34.34 -25.67
N TRP A 1155 -19.95 34.40 -24.76
CA TRP A 1155 -19.71 34.82 -23.38
C TRP A 1155 -18.69 33.94 -22.66
N ARG A 1156 -18.57 32.65 -23.03
CA ARG A 1156 -17.56 31.75 -22.45
C ARG A 1156 -16.15 32.17 -22.85
N SER A 1157 -15.97 32.58 -24.10
CA SER A 1157 -14.70 33.14 -24.58
C SER A 1157 -14.39 34.44 -23.85
N ALA A 1158 -15.35 35.36 -23.71
CA ALA A 1158 -15.16 36.64 -23.04
C ALA A 1158 -14.77 36.49 -21.55
N THR A 1159 -15.47 35.63 -20.82
CA THR A 1159 -15.20 35.38 -19.38
C THR A 1159 -13.92 34.59 -19.14
N SER A 1160 -13.52 33.73 -20.08
CA SER A 1160 -12.25 33.00 -20.05
C SER A 1160 -11.06 33.88 -20.42
N TYR A 1161 -11.25 34.81 -21.35
CA TYR A 1161 -10.28 35.89 -21.63
C TYR A 1161 -10.07 36.71 -20.35
N ASP A 1162 -11.15 37.16 -19.69
CA ASP A 1162 -11.06 37.92 -18.44
C ASP A 1162 -10.37 37.14 -17.32
N ALA A 1163 -10.63 35.83 -17.18
CA ALA A 1163 -9.92 35.00 -16.21
C ALA A 1163 -8.41 34.99 -16.48
N THR A 1164 -8.02 34.87 -17.75
CA THR A 1164 -6.61 34.90 -18.17
C THR A 1164 -5.99 36.27 -17.89
N ILE A 1165 -6.67 37.37 -18.22
CA ILE A 1165 -6.19 38.74 -17.97
C ILE A 1165 -6.04 39.03 -16.47
N ALA A 1166 -6.96 38.55 -15.64
CA ALA A 1166 -6.84 38.69 -14.18
C ALA A 1166 -5.57 37.99 -13.66
N ILE A 1167 -5.31 36.76 -14.10
CA ILE A 1167 -4.10 36.01 -13.76
C ILE A 1167 -2.85 36.76 -14.24
N VAL A 1168 -2.83 37.22 -15.49
CA VAL A 1168 -1.69 37.93 -16.10
C VAL A 1168 -1.36 39.21 -15.31
N ASN A 1169 -2.36 40.04 -14.99
CA ASN A 1169 -2.17 41.26 -14.19
C ASN A 1169 -1.71 40.95 -12.76
N GLY A 1170 -2.19 39.85 -12.17
CA GLY A 1170 -1.70 39.38 -10.88
C GLY A 1170 -0.23 38.94 -10.93
N LEU A 1171 0.14 38.21 -11.99
CA LEU A 1171 1.50 37.69 -12.20
C LEU A 1171 2.52 38.79 -12.51
N GLN A 1172 2.09 39.95 -13.01
CA GLN A 1172 2.93 41.14 -13.12
C GLN A 1172 3.43 41.64 -11.75
N GLN A 1173 2.67 41.40 -10.69
CA GLN A 1173 3.01 41.80 -9.32
C GLN A 1173 3.71 40.67 -8.54
N SER A 1174 3.37 39.41 -8.77
CA SER A 1174 4.05 38.27 -8.16
C SER A 1174 3.99 37.01 -9.03
N LYS A 1175 5.15 36.38 -9.24
CA LYS A 1175 5.31 35.13 -10.02
C LYS A 1175 5.21 33.84 -9.20
N THR A 1176 4.81 33.92 -7.93
CA THR A 1176 4.58 32.75 -7.05
C THR A 1176 3.09 32.52 -6.84
N ARG A 1177 2.67 31.27 -6.58
CA ARG A 1177 1.27 30.92 -6.30
C ARG A 1177 0.69 31.74 -5.14
N ASP A 1178 1.40 31.79 -4.01
CA ASP A 1178 0.97 32.51 -2.80
C ASP A 1178 0.91 34.02 -3.02
N GLY A 1179 1.90 34.59 -3.72
CA GLY A 1179 1.86 36.02 -4.00
C GLY A 1179 0.79 36.40 -5.03
N LEU A 1180 0.53 35.56 -6.05
CA LEU A 1180 -0.58 35.75 -6.97
C LEU A 1180 -1.91 35.77 -6.23
N GLN A 1181 -2.13 34.82 -5.33
CA GLN A 1181 -3.31 34.77 -4.49
C GLN A 1181 -3.49 36.05 -3.66
N LYS A 1182 -2.43 36.53 -3.00
CA LYS A 1182 -2.46 37.77 -2.21
C LYS A 1182 -2.80 39.00 -3.07
N VAL A 1183 -2.25 39.06 -4.28
CA VAL A 1183 -2.55 40.14 -5.23
C VAL A 1183 -4.03 40.12 -5.61
N LEU A 1184 -4.56 38.97 -6.02
CA LEU A 1184 -5.97 38.85 -6.43
C LEU A 1184 -6.96 39.09 -5.28
N ARG A 1185 -6.59 38.78 -4.03
CA ARG A 1185 -7.40 39.07 -2.84
C ARG A 1185 -7.34 40.51 -2.35
N ASN A 1186 -6.37 41.29 -2.82
CA ASN A 1186 -6.26 42.67 -2.40
C ASN A 1186 -7.49 43.44 -2.91
N PRO A 1187 -8.27 44.13 -2.05
CA PRO A 1187 -9.41 44.94 -2.48
C PRO A 1187 -9.05 46.05 -3.48
N LYS A 1188 -7.77 46.45 -3.54
CA LYS A 1188 -7.23 47.41 -4.51
C LYS A 1188 -6.90 46.78 -5.86
N PHE A 1189 -6.90 45.45 -5.97
CA PHE A 1189 -6.68 44.78 -7.25
C PHE A 1189 -7.78 45.16 -8.25
N SER A 1190 -7.35 45.36 -9.48
CA SER A 1190 -8.20 45.69 -10.60
C SER A 1190 -7.50 45.33 -11.88
N ALA A 1191 -8.21 44.69 -12.80
CA ALA A 1191 -7.81 44.55 -14.19
C ALA A 1191 -8.95 45.01 -15.12
N ASN A 1192 -8.61 45.48 -16.32
CA ASN A 1192 -9.61 45.83 -17.32
C ASN A 1192 -9.93 44.59 -18.15
N GLY A 1193 -11.14 44.06 -17.98
CA GLY A 1193 -11.67 42.95 -18.76
C GLY A 1193 -12.66 43.41 -19.83
N VAL A 1194 -13.02 42.48 -20.71
CA VAL A 1194 -13.96 42.69 -21.82
C VAL A 1194 -15.41 42.66 -21.35
N THR A 1195 -15.67 42.02 -20.21
CA THR A 1195 -16.96 42.08 -19.50
C THR A 1195 -16.98 43.18 -18.44
N GLY A 1196 -16.06 44.15 -18.55
CA GLY A 1196 -15.90 45.27 -17.62
C GLY A 1196 -14.73 45.09 -16.64
N LYS A 1197 -14.66 45.96 -15.63
CA LYS A 1197 -13.60 45.93 -14.61
C LYS A 1197 -13.63 44.61 -13.83
N ILE A 1198 -12.48 43.97 -13.65
CA ILE A 1198 -12.31 42.71 -12.93
C ILE A 1198 -11.77 43.01 -11.54
N GLN A 1199 -12.54 42.66 -10.52
CA GLN A 1199 -12.20 42.77 -9.10
C GLN A 1199 -12.79 41.55 -8.37
N PHE A 1200 -12.28 41.21 -7.19
CA PHE A 1200 -12.77 40.08 -6.42
C PHE A 1200 -13.12 40.49 -4.99
N LEU A 1201 -14.25 39.99 -4.51
CA LEU A 1201 -14.67 40.07 -3.11
C LEU A 1201 -13.84 39.11 -2.25
N GLN A 1202 -13.97 39.22 -0.93
CA GLN A 1202 -13.39 38.24 0.00
C GLN A 1202 -14.03 36.84 -0.10
N SER A 1203 -15.15 36.69 -0.81
CA SER A 1203 -15.66 35.36 -1.20
C SER A 1203 -14.93 34.75 -2.40
N GLY A 1204 -14.21 35.55 -3.20
CA GLY A 1204 -13.67 35.15 -4.51
C GLY A 1204 -14.61 35.52 -5.67
N ASP A 1205 -15.81 36.00 -5.37
CA ASP A 1205 -16.79 36.42 -6.36
C ASP A 1205 -16.42 37.74 -6.99
N ARG A 1206 -16.82 37.90 -8.25
CA ARG A 1206 -16.81 39.21 -8.89
C ARG A 1206 -17.98 40.07 -8.39
N PRO A 1207 -17.74 41.30 -7.93
CA PRO A 1207 -18.83 42.21 -7.59
C PRO A 1207 -19.54 42.66 -8.87
N ILE A 1208 -20.86 42.56 -8.88
CA ILE A 1208 -21.72 43.14 -9.93
C ILE A 1208 -22.38 44.38 -9.36
N LYS A 1209 -22.27 45.51 -10.07
CA LYS A 1209 -22.74 46.81 -9.58
C LYS A 1209 -24.16 47.12 -10.02
N ASN A 1210 -24.60 46.62 -11.17
CA ASN A 1210 -25.95 46.88 -11.68
C ASN A 1210 -26.65 45.56 -12.04
N LYS A 1211 -27.90 45.41 -11.61
CA LYS A 1211 -28.74 44.24 -11.95
C LYS A 1211 -28.94 44.08 -13.46
N ASN A 1212 -28.85 45.19 -14.21
CA ASN A 1212 -28.97 45.22 -15.67
C ASN A 1212 -27.66 44.89 -16.42
N ASP A 1213 -26.59 44.49 -15.71
CA ASP A 1213 -25.32 44.11 -16.33
C ASP A 1213 -25.42 42.77 -17.09
N MET A 1214 -26.47 41.97 -16.87
CA MET A 1214 -26.74 40.75 -17.63
C MET A 1214 -27.41 41.07 -18.96
N VAL A 1215 -27.05 40.31 -20.00
CA VAL A 1215 -27.66 40.43 -21.31
C VAL A 1215 -28.75 39.36 -21.47
N LEU A 1216 -29.99 39.80 -21.64
CA LEU A 1216 -31.07 38.92 -22.07
C LEU A 1216 -30.91 38.63 -23.56
N VAL A 1217 -31.01 37.37 -23.94
CA VAL A 1217 -31.01 36.94 -25.34
C VAL A 1217 -32.26 36.13 -25.63
N LYS A 1218 -32.83 36.35 -26.82
CA LYS A 1218 -33.99 35.65 -27.35
C LYS A 1218 -33.59 34.85 -28.58
N ILE A 1219 -34.02 33.60 -28.66
CA ILE A 1219 -33.82 32.77 -29.84
C ILE A 1219 -34.84 33.17 -30.91
N GLN A 1220 -34.38 33.46 -32.12
CA GLN A 1220 -35.24 33.77 -33.26
C GLN A 1220 -34.56 33.35 -34.58
N PRO A 1221 -35.31 33.24 -35.70
CA PRO A 1221 -34.75 32.92 -37.00
C PRO A 1221 -33.62 33.91 -37.37
N SER A 1222 -32.55 33.38 -37.95
CA SER A 1222 -31.45 34.18 -38.48
C SER A 1222 -31.99 35.08 -39.59
N ARG A 1223 -31.60 36.35 -39.55
CA ARG A 1223 -31.90 37.32 -40.63
C ARG A 1223 -30.98 37.12 -41.84
N THR A 1224 -29.90 36.38 -41.67
CA THR A 1224 -28.81 36.25 -42.66
C THR A 1224 -28.79 34.87 -43.29
N PHE A 1225 -29.15 33.82 -42.54
CA PHE A 1225 -29.10 32.45 -43.00
C PHE A 1225 -30.48 31.79 -42.97
N ALA A 1226 -31.00 31.42 -44.14
CA ALA A 1226 -32.29 30.75 -44.26
C ALA A 1226 -32.31 29.45 -43.43
N ASN A 1227 -33.41 29.22 -42.72
CA ASN A 1227 -33.65 28.04 -41.88
C ASN A 1227 -32.67 27.85 -40.69
N GLN A 1228 -31.96 28.90 -40.27
CA GLN A 1228 -31.13 28.88 -39.06
C GLN A 1228 -31.76 29.73 -37.95
N TYR A 1229 -31.36 29.49 -36.70
CA TYR A 1229 -31.77 30.25 -35.53
C TYR A 1229 -30.53 30.84 -34.85
N GLU A 1230 -30.69 32.01 -34.22
CA GLU A 1230 -29.61 32.70 -33.52
C GLU A 1230 -30.10 33.25 -32.17
N PHE A 1231 -29.17 33.39 -31.22
CA PHE A 1231 -29.39 34.20 -30.02
C PHE A 1231 -29.29 35.67 -30.38
N PHE A 1232 -30.36 36.44 -30.16
CA PHE A 1232 -30.36 37.89 -30.36
C PHE A 1232 -30.49 38.62 -29.03
N PRO A 1233 -29.62 39.62 -28.75
CA PRO A 1233 -29.75 40.42 -27.54
C PRO A 1233 -31.04 41.21 -27.56
N LEU A 1234 -31.74 41.21 -26.43
CA LEU A 1234 -32.85 42.12 -26.17
C LEU A 1234 -32.28 43.46 -25.67
N TYR A 1235 -32.70 44.55 -26.31
CA TYR A 1235 -32.43 45.88 -25.79
C TYR A 1235 -33.51 46.21 -24.76
N PRO A 1236 -33.13 46.76 -23.58
CA PRO A 1236 -34.09 47.24 -22.59
C PRO A 1236 -35.12 48.20 -23.18
#